data_AF-A0A318JQJ0-F1
#
_entry.id   AF-A0A318JQJ0-F1
#
_cell.length_a   1.000
_cell.length_b   1.000
_cell.length_c   1.000
_cell.angle_alpha   90.00
_cell.angle_beta   90.00
_cell.angle_gamma   90.00
#
_symmetry.space_group_name_H-M   'P 1'
#
loop_
_entity.id
_entity.type
_entity.pdbx_description
1 polymer ?
#
loop_
_entity_poly.entity_id
_entity_poly.type
_entity_poly.pdbx_seq_one_letter_code
_entity_poly.pdbx_strand_id
1 'polypeptide(L)'
;MESSALARRDVYKWGLITALGVVAGYGAVLLANVRHFYTDDTESQYAPLWVMLGNRLRDGQFPAMVPEHWMAGNYTIEEAGLLNPPQLLIDLIAPSVDNVALYATIVKLIFAIVLGLGVYRVCLVYGASAPWAAVAGISIPFSGWLLFFDEASWYTAFVGTAWLVHAWASGVRYARGSLRDHGGRSRRRFGRGGPIPTFVFLYLAISVQYIFPAVEAGLMIGAVAVGEVVYQRKWLPSLRLLAVSACAALAGLATYLPSILSAKVTWRGTAQINNDQFLTVPWSESLNASLPSTLPAYTSWWGYVQPMPVVYIAWFLIPALAFIDWRRARENWREFTAIGLVAIMGLMWTAGPGTIGPLRWPARVLPMVALGLLVLVCVLLGRFATFDGWRRRGVAAGVLIGLLFVRSFSAAPRELGWHVLAALSVAALGAAVVWLGRNKGMAAACALTLVAVFPIAYVQVLGAQPTPMSWNLPEKRSEMKAAFPDFPGTTLQLADRGPIPPAEKNLRGAYGSLVFGNYAKDLELTYVSGYTPNGHFWFGEMLCMRWDTSVCPDALRRAFDIEPTTGRTIVDLMKVDRVVLQRSMFPDARNQPAPDGWKWVDYPGHEQQISVLERVDGLLSTRNGRVSATTGVTATSVGESDLTSRVRVNSDNGGQVVFARLGWPGYRATLNGHDLPIKVVAKTFVAVDIPAGTKNADLELTWRPPGWKIGAAAILLGLLGVGVLHWAFLRSRRRNDGQELAETSTDEPVTPHPDLVDAKI
;
A
#
# COMPACT_ATOMS: atom_id res chain seq x y z
N MET A 1 3.88 26.34 35.57
CA MET A 1 3.12 25.15 35.16
C MET A 1 4.10 23.98 35.13
N GLU A 2 4.07 23.16 36.17
CA GLU A 2 5.06 22.11 36.43
C GLU A 2 5.10 21.09 35.29
N SER A 3 6.30 20.89 34.74
CA SER A 3 6.60 19.82 33.78
C SER A 3 6.61 18.48 34.54
N SER A 4 5.43 17.93 34.85
CA SER A 4 5.34 16.57 35.37
C SER A 4 5.82 15.60 34.29
N ALA A 5 6.82 14.77 34.60
CA ALA A 5 7.16 13.64 33.75
C ALA A 5 5.88 12.80 33.53
N LEU A 6 5.48 12.62 32.26
CA LEU A 6 4.30 11.82 31.90
C LEU A 6 4.38 10.47 32.60
N ALA A 7 3.44 10.20 33.50
CA ALA A 7 3.34 8.89 34.12
C ALA A 7 3.10 7.86 33.01
N ARG A 8 3.74 6.69 33.12
CA ARG A 8 3.59 5.61 32.14
C ARG A 8 2.11 5.25 31.89
N ARG A 9 1.27 5.40 32.93
CA ARG A 9 -0.19 5.25 32.88
C ARG A 9 -0.88 6.23 31.92
N ASP A 10 -0.43 7.48 31.87
CA ASP A 10 -1.04 8.50 30.99
C ASP A 10 -0.74 8.23 29.51
N VAL A 11 0.46 7.72 29.20
CA VAL A 11 0.80 7.35 27.83
C VAL A 11 -0.04 6.18 27.33
N TYR A 12 -0.27 5.17 28.15
CA TYR A 12 -1.17 4.07 27.76
C TYR A 12 -2.63 4.50 27.69
N LYS A 13 -3.10 5.35 28.62
CA LYS A 13 -4.45 5.92 28.58
C LYS A 13 -4.71 6.67 27.28
N TRP A 14 -3.82 7.59 26.91
CA TRP A 14 -3.97 8.36 25.68
C TRP A 14 -3.76 7.52 24.42
N GLY A 15 -2.90 6.50 24.46
CA GLY A 15 -2.81 5.50 23.39
C GLY A 15 -4.13 4.74 23.19
N LEU A 16 -4.80 4.33 24.27
CA LEU A 16 -6.13 3.71 24.19
C LEU A 16 -7.17 4.69 23.64
N ILE A 17 -7.16 5.95 24.08
CA ILE A 17 -8.03 7.00 23.52
C ILE A 17 -7.77 7.17 22.01
N THR A 18 -6.51 7.13 21.56
CA THR A 18 -6.19 7.16 20.13
C THR A 18 -6.84 6.01 19.38
N ALA A 19 -6.69 4.77 19.85
CA ALA A 19 -7.31 3.61 19.21
C ALA A 19 -8.85 3.72 19.16
N LEU A 20 -9.49 4.08 20.29
CA LEU A 20 -10.95 4.25 20.37
C LEU A 20 -11.44 5.42 19.51
N GLY A 21 -10.68 6.51 19.40
CA GLY A 21 -11.00 7.64 18.55
C GLY A 21 -10.96 7.28 17.07
N VAL A 22 -9.98 6.47 16.64
CA VAL A 22 -9.94 5.93 15.27
C VAL A 22 -11.18 5.05 15.01
N VAL A 23 -11.54 4.16 15.94
CA VAL A 23 -12.75 3.33 15.83
C VAL A 23 -14.02 4.19 15.70
N ALA A 24 -14.15 5.24 16.52
CA ALA A 24 -15.29 6.15 16.46
C ALA A 24 -15.38 6.90 15.12
N GLY A 25 -14.25 7.38 14.59
CA GLY A 25 -14.22 8.03 13.28
C GLY A 25 -14.51 7.05 12.13
N TYR A 26 -14.04 5.81 12.21
CA TYR A 26 -14.42 4.74 11.28
C TYR A 26 -15.94 4.50 11.30
N GLY A 27 -16.54 4.47 12.49
CA GLY A 27 -17.99 4.41 12.65
C GLY A 27 -18.69 5.57 11.95
N ALA A 28 -18.18 6.80 12.08
CA ALA A 28 -18.73 7.96 11.38
C ALA A 28 -18.63 7.84 9.85
N VAL A 29 -17.51 7.34 9.32
CA VAL A 29 -17.35 7.09 7.88
C VAL A 29 -18.34 6.03 7.38
N LEU A 30 -18.48 4.90 8.10
CA LEU A 30 -19.42 3.83 7.75
C LEU A 30 -20.88 4.26 7.83
N LEU A 31 -21.22 5.18 8.75
CA LEU A 31 -22.56 5.78 8.83
C LEU A 31 -22.87 6.67 7.62
N ALA A 32 -21.86 7.28 7.00
CA ALA A 32 -22.02 8.08 5.78
C ALA A 32 -22.07 7.19 4.53
N ASN A 33 -21.22 6.17 4.47
CA ASN A 33 -21.24 5.17 3.42
C ASN A 33 -20.65 3.85 3.94
N VAL A 34 -21.51 2.83 4.07
CA VAL A 34 -21.14 1.49 4.56
C VAL A 34 -20.08 0.80 3.70
N ARG A 35 -19.95 1.23 2.43
CA ARG A 35 -19.04 0.64 1.44
C ARG A 35 -17.76 1.44 1.24
N HIS A 36 -17.56 2.54 1.99
CA HIS A 36 -16.44 3.47 1.77
C HIS A 36 -15.06 2.78 1.70
N PHE A 37 -14.83 1.79 2.57
CA PHE A 37 -13.56 1.06 2.63
C PHE A 37 -13.45 -0.13 1.65
N TYR A 38 -14.41 -0.29 0.74
CA TYR A 38 -14.47 -1.34 -0.27
C TYR A 38 -14.84 -0.75 -1.63
N THR A 39 -13.91 0.00 -2.23
CA THR A 39 -14.07 0.62 -3.54
C THR A 39 -12.80 0.46 -4.39
N ASP A 40 -12.97 0.57 -5.71
CA ASP A 40 -11.89 0.64 -6.71
C ASP A 40 -10.88 -0.53 -6.59
N ASP A 41 -9.59 -0.29 -6.31
CA ASP A 41 -8.58 -1.36 -6.25
C ASP A 41 -8.84 -2.33 -5.08
N THR A 42 -9.53 -1.91 -4.02
CA THR A 42 -9.88 -2.83 -2.93
C THR A 42 -10.89 -3.89 -3.37
N GLU A 43 -11.93 -3.48 -4.10
CA GLU A 43 -12.93 -4.43 -4.61
C GLU A 43 -12.43 -5.19 -5.85
N SER A 44 -11.63 -4.55 -6.69
CA SER A 44 -11.22 -5.11 -7.98
C SER A 44 -9.87 -5.82 -7.98
N GLN A 45 -8.96 -5.50 -7.06
CA GLN A 45 -7.62 -6.07 -7.00
C GLN A 45 -7.39 -6.84 -5.70
N TYR A 46 -7.42 -6.17 -4.55
CA TYR A 46 -6.83 -6.68 -3.31
C TYR A 46 -7.68 -7.76 -2.65
N ALA A 47 -8.96 -7.50 -2.37
CA ALA A 47 -9.78 -8.47 -1.64
C ALA A 47 -9.92 -9.82 -2.37
N PRO A 48 -10.17 -9.87 -3.70
CA PRO A 48 -10.19 -11.14 -4.41
C PRO A 48 -8.81 -11.80 -4.51
N LEU A 49 -7.74 -11.00 -4.52
CA LEU A 49 -6.37 -11.52 -4.47
C LEU A 49 -6.09 -12.22 -3.13
N TRP A 50 -6.52 -11.65 -2.00
CA TRP A 50 -6.35 -12.25 -0.67
C TRP A 50 -7.04 -13.61 -0.58
N VAL A 51 -8.25 -13.73 -1.14
CA VAL A 51 -8.99 -15.00 -1.21
C VAL A 51 -8.20 -16.06 -1.97
N MET A 52 -7.71 -15.74 -3.17
CA MET A 52 -6.96 -16.71 -3.98
C MET A 52 -5.62 -17.10 -3.35
N LEU A 53 -4.85 -16.13 -2.85
CA LEU A 53 -3.59 -16.41 -2.15
C LEU A 53 -3.84 -17.24 -0.90
N GLY A 54 -4.89 -16.94 -0.14
CA GLY A 54 -5.32 -17.68 1.04
C GLY A 54 -5.65 -19.14 0.76
N ASN A 55 -6.44 -19.41 -0.28
CA ASN A 55 -6.75 -20.78 -0.71
C ASN A 55 -5.46 -21.55 -1.02
N ARG A 56 -4.56 -20.97 -1.82
CA ARG A 56 -3.28 -21.61 -2.16
C ARG A 56 -2.37 -21.86 -0.95
N LEU A 57 -2.28 -20.90 -0.03
CA LEU A 57 -1.51 -21.05 1.20
C LEU A 57 -2.05 -22.20 2.07
N ARG A 58 -3.38 -22.36 2.16
CA ARG A 58 -4.03 -23.46 2.88
C ARG A 58 -3.76 -24.83 2.24
N ASP A 59 -3.61 -24.86 0.92
CA ASP A 59 -3.25 -26.06 0.15
C ASP A 59 -1.74 -26.37 0.21
N GLY A 60 -0.95 -25.61 0.97
CA GLY A 60 0.50 -25.78 1.08
C GLY A 60 1.27 -25.31 -0.15
N GLN A 61 0.65 -24.51 -1.02
CA GLN A 61 1.25 -23.97 -2.23
C GLN A 61 1.70 -22.52 -2.01
N PHE A 62 2.97 -22.23 -2.31
CA PHE A 62 3.47 -20.85 -2.30
C PHE A 62 3.20 -20.19 -3.66
N PRO A 63 2.30 -19.20 -3.75
CA PRO A 63 1.78 -18.69 -5.01
C PRO A 63 2.71 -17.67 -5.68
N ALA A 64 3.98 -18.02 -5.90
CA ALA A 64 4.93 -17.12 -6.56
C ALA A 64 4.56 -16.83 -8.02
N MET A 65 3.98 -17.82 -8.69
CA MET A 65 3.47 -17.74 -10.05
C MET A 65 2.21 -18.60 -10.17
N VAL A 66 1.26 -18.15 -10.98
CA VAL A 66 0.06 -18.89 -11.40
C VAL A 66 -0.05 -18.75 -12.92
N PRO A 67 0.41 -19.74 -13.70
CA PRO A 67 0.49 -19.64 -15.16
C PRO A 67 -0.83 -19.31 -15.84
N GLU A 68 -1.94 -19.80 -15.29
CA GLU A 68 -3.29 -19.63 -15.82
C GLU A 68 -3.77 -18.18 -15.73
N HIS A 69 -3.14 -17.36 -14.88
CA HIS A 69 -3.46 -15.94 -14.72
C HIS A 69 -2.61 -15.03 -15.64
N TRP A 70 -1.84 -15.58 -16.57
CA TRP A 70 -1.14 -14.85 -17.64
C TRP A 70 -0.44 -13.56 -17.18
N MET A 71 -0.84 -12.40 -17.71
CA MET A 71 -0.18 -11.12 -17.43
C MET A 71 -0.30 -10.67 -15.97
N ALA A 72 -1.22 -11.23 -15.19
CA ALA A 72 -1.38 -11.02 -13.74
C ALA A 72 -0.95 -12.23 -12.91
N GLY A 73 -0.26 -13.20 -13.54
CA GLY A 73 0.12 -14.48 -12.94
C GLY A 73 1.49 -14.52 -12.29
N ASN A 74 2.31 -13.47 -12.41
CA ASN A 74 3.61 -13.41 -11.73
C ASN A 74 3.53 -12.60 -10.43
N TYR A 75 3.09 -13.24 -9.34
CA TYR A 75 2.89 -12.55 -8.05
C TYR A 75 4.17 -12.04 -7.39
N THR A 76 5.35 -12.42 -7.88
CA THR A 76 6.62 -11.80 -7.41
C THR A 76 6.85 -10.39 -7.91
N ILE A 77 6.05 -9.93 -8.88
CA ILE A 77 6.10 -8.55 -9.35
C ILE A 77 4.79 -7.79 -9.09
N GLU A 78 3.75 -8.47 -8.62
CA GLU A 78 2.48 -7.83 -8.24
C GLU A 78 2.49 -7.32 -6.80
N GLU A 79 1.51 -6.48 -6.46
CA GLU A 79 1.28 -5.97 -5.11
C GLU A 79 0.64 -7.03 -4.18
N ALA A 80 1.28 -8.20 -4.08
CA ALA A 80 0.79 -9.37 -3.33
C ALA A 80 1.35 -9.47 -1.91
N GLY A 81 2.43 -8.75 -1.58
CA GLY A 81 3.05 -8.80 -0.26
C GLY A 81 3.57 -10.19 0.15
N LEU A 82 4.09 -10.96 -0.81
CA LEU A 82 4.46 -12.38 -0.62
C LEU A 82 5.49 -12.64 0.50
N LEU A 83 6.26 -11.62 0.88
CA LEU A 83 7.28 -11.68 1.93
C LEU A 83 6.88 -10.88 3.18
N ASN A 84 5.63 -10.44 3.28
CA ASN A 84 5.13 -9.65 4.41
C ASN A 84 4.25 -10.53 5.32
N PRO A 85 4.71 -10.91 6.52
CA PRO A 85 3.95 -11.84 7.36
C PRO A 85 2.55 -11.35 7.76
N PRO A 86 2.33 -10.06 8.11
CA PRO A 86 0.97 -9.53 8.29
C PRO A 86 0.07 -9.69 7.06
N GLN A 87 0.60 -9.47 5.85
CA GLN A 87 -0.15 -9.69 4.61
C GLN A 87 -0.53 -11.17 4.43
N LEU A 88 0.43 -12.08 4.62
CA LEU A 88 0.16 -13.51 4.51
C LEU A 88 -0.91 -14.00 5.49
N LEU A 89 -0.98 -13.39 6.69
CA LEU A 89 -2.06 -13.68 7.64
C LEU A 89 -3.42 -13.21 7.14
N ILE A 90 -3.47 -12.05 6.48
CA ILE A 90 -4.68 -11.51 5.87
C ILE A 90 -5.15 -12.42 4.74
N ASP A 91 -4.23 -12.84 3.87
CA ASP A 91 -4.52 -13.80 2.81
C ASP A 91 -5.03 -15.11 3.41
N LEU A 92 -4.33 -15.66 4.42
CA LEU A 92 -4.69 -16.93 5.04
C LEU A 92 -6.11 -16.93 5.63
N ILE A 93 -6.60 -15.81 6.16
CA ILE A 93 -7.94 -15.71 6.77
C ILE A 93 -9.04 -15.46 5.71
N ALA A 94 -8.73 -14.72 4.64
CA ALA A 94 -9.71 -14.22 3.68
C ALA A 94 -10.69 -15.28 3.13
N PRO A 95 -10.27 -16.51 2.75
CA PRO A 95 -11.21 -17.51 2.23
C PRO A 95 -12.33 -17.93 3.17
N SER A 96 -12.16 -17.71 4.49
CA SER A 96 -13.16 -18.07 5.51
C SER A 96 -14.21 -17.00 5.76
N VAL A 97 -14.13 -15.87 5.06
CA VAL A 97 -15.09 -14.78 5.22
C VAL A 97 -15.88 -14.65 3.93
N ASP A 98 -17.20 -14.83 4.02
CA ASP A 98 -18.09 -14.74 2.87
C ASP A 98 -18.26 -13.30 2.36
N ASN A 99 -18.42 -12.35 3.29
CA ASN A 99 -18.50 -10.93 2.95
C ASN A 99 -17.08 -10.31 2.92
N VAL A 100 -16.53 -10.15 1.71
CA VAL A 100 -15.18 -9.62 1.50
C VAL A 100 -15.08 -8.12 1.78
N ALA A 101 -16.18 -7.37 1.64
CA ALA A 101 -16.22 -5.94 1.97
C ALA A 101 -16.11 -5.70 3.48
N LEU A 102 -16.82 -6.50 4.29
CA LEU A 102 -16.69 -6.51 5.75
C LEU A 102 -15.26 -6.88 6.16
N TYR A 103 -14.69 -7.91 5.54
CA TYR A 103 -13.34 -8.35 5.82
C TYR A 103 -12.32 -7.24 5.54
N ALA A 104 -12.36 -6.62 4.36
CA ALA A 104 -11.48 -5.50 4.00
C ALA A 104 -11.64 -4.30 4.94
N THR A 105 -12.88 -3.98 5.34
CA THR A 105 -13.17 -2.90 6.30
C THR A 105 -12.51 -3.16 7.65
N ILE A 106 -12.59 -4.38 8.19
CA ILE A 106 -11.97 -4.73 9.47
C ILE A 106 -10.45 -4.71 9.37
N VAL A 107 -9.88 -5.27 8.31
CA VAL A 107 -8.43 -5.26 8.06
C VAL A 107 -7.91 -3.82 8.03
N LYS A 108 -8.58 -2.93 7.29
CA LYS A 108 -8.19 -1.52 7.19
C LYS A 108 -8.36 -0.77 8.50
N LEU A 109 -9.41 -1.04 9.27
CA LEU A 109 -9.57 -0.49 10.63
C LEU A 109 -8.38 -0.86 11.53
N ILE A 110 -7.92 -2.11 11.49
CA ILE A 110 -6.75 -2.54 12.27
C ILE A 110 -5.52 -1.71 11.89
N PHE A 111 -5.28 -1.51 10.59
CA PHE A 111 -4.15 -0.69 10.13
C PHE A 111 -4.33 0.81 10.39
N ALA A 112 -5.55 1.33 10.44
CA ALA A 112 -5.82 2.71 10.84
C ALA A 112 -5.44 2.93 12.30
N ILE A 113 -5.72 1.95 13.17
CA ILE A 113 -5.30 1.97 14.57
C ILE A 113 -3.77 1.91 14.66
N VAL A 114 -3.11 1.05 13.86
CA VAL A 114 -1.64 0.98 13.78
C VAL A 114 -1.06 2.33 13.34
N LEU A 115 -1.58 2.93 12.27
CA LEU A 115 -1.18 4.25 11.77
C LEU A 115 -1.34 5.33 12.85
N GLY A 116 -2.52 5.42 13.47
CA GLY A 116 -2.81 6.42 14.50
C GLY A 116 -1.91 6.28 15.73
N LEU A 117 -1.66 5.04 16.19
CA LEU A 117 -0.72 4.77 17.28
C LEU A 117 0.73 5.05 16.87
N GLY A 118 1.09 4.86 15.60
CA GLY A 118 2.38 5.23 15.06
C GLY A 118 2.63 6.74 15.11
N VAL A 119 1.68 7.54 14.61
CA VAL A 119 1.74 9.01 14.69
C VAL A 119 1.74 9.50 16.13
N TYR A 120 0.92 8.92 17.00
CA TYR A 120 0.94 9.18 18.45
C TYR A 120 2.35 8.96 19.02
N ARG A 121 3.00 7.84 18.69
CA ARG A 121 4.37 7.53 19.13
C ARG A 121 5.40 8.51 18.57
N VAL A 122 5.29 8.93 17.30
CA VAL A 122 6.19 9.93 16.71
C VAL A 122 6.10 11.24 17.51
N CYS A 123 4.89 11.74 17.74
CA CYS A 123 4.65 12.99 18.48
C CYS A 123 5.26 12.94 19.89
N LEU A 124 5.07 11.84 20.61
CA LEU A 124 5.65 11.67 21.96
C LEU A 124 7.18 11.70 21.96
N VAL A 125 7.83 11.10 20.95
CA VAL A 125 9.30 11.06 20.86
C VAL A 125 9.90 12.43 20.56
N TYR A 126 9.16 13.29 19.87
CA TYR A 126 9.51 14.71 19.69
C TYR A 126 9.04 15.62 20.85
N GLY A 127 8.49 15.02 21.91
CA GLY A 127 8.18 15.72 23.16
C GLY A 127 6.82 16.40 23.21
N ALA A 128 5.89 16.08 22.31
CA ALA A 128 4.50 16.55 22.41
C ALA A 128 3.85 16.06 23.71
N SER A 129 2.89 16.83 24.24
CA SER A 129 2.01 16.35 25.30
C SER A 129 1.08 15.24 24.76
N ALA A 130 0.75 14.27 25.62
CA ALA A 130 -0.06 13.11 25.23
C ALA A 130 -1.43 13.46 24.61
N PRO A 131 -2.17 14.51 25.05
CA PRO A 131 -3.41 14.93 24.39
C PRO A 131 -3.19 15.35 22.93
N TRP A 132 -2.21 16.22 22.65
CA TRP A 132 -1.93 16.66 21.27
C TRP A 132 -1.35 15.55 20.40
N ALA A 133 -0.57 14.63 20.98
CA ALA A 133 -0.16 13.42 20.28
C ALA A 133 -1.38 12.57 19.87
N ALA A 134 -2.40 12.47 20.72
CA ALA A 134 -3.64 11.75 20.40
C ALA A 134 -4.47 12.49 19.34
N VAL A 135 -4.48 13.84 19.35
CA VAL A 135 -5.04 14.65 18.26
C VAL A 135 -4.42 14.27 16.92
N ALA A 136 -3.10 14.27 16.82
CA ALA A 136 -2.43 13.87 15.58
C ALA A 136 -2.76 12.43 15.18
N GLY A 137 -2.72 11.49 16.13
CA GLY A 137 -2.97 10.07 15.87
C GLY A 137 -4.41 9.77 15.43
N ILE A 138 -5.41 10.48 15.96
CA ILE A 138 -6.80 10.30 15.57
C ILE A 138 -7.10 11.03 14.25
N SER A 139 -6.52 12.20 14.00
CA SER A 139 -6.82 12.96 12.78
C SER A 139 -6.22 12.37 11.52
N ILE A 140 -5.06 11.68 11.60
CA ILE A 140 -4.35 11.25 10.39
C ILE A 140 -5.15 10.30 9.45
N PRO A 141 -5.89 9.28 9.94
CA PRO A 141 -6.65 8.38 9.06
C PRO A 141 -7.77 9.12 8.31
N PHE A 142 -8.25 10.23 8.89
CA PHE A 142 -9.32 11.06 8.32
C PHE A 142 -8.80 12.28 7.56
N SER A 143 -7.52 12.28 7.18
CA SER A 143 -7.02 13.24 6.19
C SER A 143 -7.49 12.82 4.79
N GLY A 144 -7.69 13.79 3.89
CA GLY A 144 -8.36 13.63 2.61
C GLY A 144 -7.80 12.50 1.75
N TRP A 145 -6.50 12.52 1.44
CA TRP A 145 -5.91 11.48 0.58
C TRP A 145 -5.96 10.10 1.24
N LEU A 146 -5.60 10.00 2.52
CA LEU A 146 -5.67 8.74 3.25
C LEU A 146 -7.11 8.21 3.27
N LEU A 147 -8.10 9.04 3.60
CA LEU A 147 -9.49 8.63 3.71
C LEU A 147 -10.10 8.22 2.35
N PHE A 148 -9.89 9.00 1.29
CA PHE A 148 -10.55 8.81 0.02
C PHE A 148 -9.78 7.94 -0.97
N PHE A 149 -8.46 7.81 -0.86
CA PHE A 149 -7.67 6.96 -1.76
C PHE A 149 -7.09 5.76 -1.03
N ASP A 150 -6.21 5.96 -0.06
CA ASP A 150 -5.43 4.84 0.50
C ASP A 150 -6.32 3.87 1.32
N GLU A 151 -7.18 4.40 2.19
CA GLU A 151 -8.11 3.61 3.00
C GLU A 151 -9.32 3.14 2.19
N ALA A 152 -9.78 3.87 1.19
CA ALA A 152 -10.92 3.45 0.38
C ALA A 152 -10.51 2.40 -0.67
N SER A 153 -9.37 2.61 -1.34
CA SER A 153 -8.90 1.88 -2.53
C SER A 153 -7.48 1.29 -2.35
N TRP A 154 -6.44 2.10 -2.14
CA TRP A 154 -5.02 1.69 -2.24
C TRP A 154 -4.44 1.14 -0.93
N TYR A 155 -4.90 -0.05 -0.59
CA TYR A 155 -4.53 -0.75 0.65
C TYR A 155 -3.01 -0.85 0.89
N THR A 156 -2.21 -1.12 -0.13
CA THR A 156 -0.75 -1.28 0.02
C THR A 156 -0.04 0.04 0.39
N ALA A 157 -0.48 1.17 -0.17
CA ALA A 157 -0.02 2.50 0.20
C ALA A 157 -0.34 2.80 1.67
N PHE A 158 -1.56 2.50 2.08
CA PHE A 158 -2.05 2.68 3.45
C PHE A 158 -1.23 1.88 4.48
N VAL A 159 -1.11 0.56 4.26
CA VAL A 159 -0.39 -0.33 5.19
C VAL A 159 1.10 -0.02 5.24
N GLY A 160 1.71 0.31 4.09
CA GLY A 160 3.09 0.76 4.05
C GLY A 160 3.31 2.02 4.91
N THR A 161 2.39 2.99 4.83
CA THR A 161 2.40 4.21 5.65
C THR A 161 2.25 3.91 7.15
N ALA A 162 1.37 2.98 7.51
CA ALA A 162 1.17 2.54 8.90
C ALA A 162 2.46 1.96 9.53
N TRP A 163 3.22 1.16 8.75
CA TRP A 163 4.52 0.67 9.21
C TRP A 163 5.60 1.75 9.22
N LEU A 164 5.62 2.64 8.23
CA LEU A 164 6.57 3.74 8.11
C LEU A 164 6.56 4.64 9.35
N VAL A 165 5.39 5.02 9.88
CA VAL A 165 5.32 5.89 11.07
C VAL A 165 5.85 5.21 12.33
N HIS A 166 5.73 3.88 12.43
CA HIS A 166 6.35 3.12 13.51
C HIS A 166 7.86 2.98 13.34
N ALA A 167 8.34 2.86 12.10
CA ALA A 167 9.76 2.93 11.78
C ALA A 167 10.33 4.31 12.15
N TRP A 168 9.62 5.40 11.86
CA TRP A 168 10.00 6.76 12.23
C TRP A 168 10.15 6.90 13.75
N ALA A 169 9.10 6.57 14.52
CA ALA A 169 9.14 6.67 15.97
C ALA A 169 10.26 5.81 16.59
N SER A 170 10.50 4.62 16.02
CA SER A 170 11.55 3.70 16.48
C SER A 170 12.95 4.20 16.11
N GLY A 171 13.12 4.75 14.90
CA GLY A 171 14.36 5.31 14.39
C GLY A 171 14.83 6.49 15.22
N VAL A 172 13.94 7.43 15.53
CA VAL A 172 14.27 8.58 16.40
C VAL A 172 14.61 8.10 17.82
N ARG A 173 13.87 7.14 18.38
CA ARG A 173 14.22 6.55 19.69
C ARG A 173 15.59 5.86 19.70
N TYR A 174 15.91 5.15 18.62
CA TYR A 174 17.21 4.48 18.48
C TYR A 174 18.36 5.48 18.33
N ALA A 175 18.17 6.52 17.50
CA ALA A 175 19.17 7.56 17.26
C ALA A 175 19.38 8.47 18.48
N ARG A 176 18.35 8.80 19.25
CA ARG A 176 18.51 9.62 20.47
C ARG A 176 19.15 8.86 21.62
N GLY A 177 19.04 7.52 21.63
CA GLY A 177 19.44 6.72 22.77
C GLY A 177 18.79 7.21 24.07
N SER A 178 19.27 6.76 25.22
CA SER A 178 18.98 7.49 26.46
C SER A 178 19.81 8.77 26.40
N LEU A 179 19.21 9.91 26.06
CA LEU A 179 19.81 11.20 26.35
C LEU A 179 20.12 11.21 27.85
N ARG A 180 21.41 11.13 28.19
CA ARG A 180 21.94 11.56 29.48
C ARG A 180 21.54 13.02 29.60
N ASP A 181 20.58 13.28 30.47
CA ASP A 181 20.26 14.61 30.98
C ASP A 181 21.58 15.19 31.53
N HIS A 182 22.30 15.96 30.72
CA HIS A 182 23.41 16.77 31.21
C HIS A 182 22.76 17.96 31.93
N GLY A 183 22.41 17.73 33.20
CA GLY A 183 21.90 18.72 34.14
C GLY A 183 20.42 19.05 34.01
N GLY A 184 19.53 18.27 34.66
CA GLY A 184 18.11 18.64 34.61
C GLY A 184 17.04 17.79 35.29
N ARG A 185 17.27 17.06 36.39
CA ARG A 185 16.23 16.51 37.32
C ARG A 185 15.00 15.77 36.72
N SER A 186 14.94 15.42 35.42
CA SER A 186 13.75 14.81 34.82
C SER A 186 14.04 13.39 34.35
N ARG A 187 13.79 12.42 35.24
CA ARG A 187 13.80 10.98 34.96
C ARG A 187 12.71 10.60 33.93
N ARG A 188 12.93 10.87 32.63
CA ARG A 188 12.11 10.27 31.56
C ARG A 188 12.58 8.84 31.29
N ARG A 189 12.04 7.89 32.05
CA ARG A 189 12.33 6.44 31.95
C ARG A 189 11.51 5.75 30.85
N PHE A 190 11.53 6.26 29.62
CA PHE A 190 11.12 5.44 28.46
C PHE A 190 12.34 4.60 28.04
N GLY A 191 12.21 3.28 28.10
CA GLY A 191 13.34 2.35 27.91
C GLY A 191 14.11 2.58 26.60
N ARG A 192 15.43 2.28 26.61
CA ARG A 192 16.32 2.37 25.45
C ARG A 192 15.70 1.63 24.25
N GLY A 193 15.42 2.35 23.15
CA GLY A 193 15.02 1.74 21.88
C GLY A 193 16.22 1.05 21.26
N GLY A 194 16.13 -0.25 20.97
CA GLY A 194 17.15 -1.00 20.24
C GLY A 194 16.98 -0.88 18.71
N PRO A 195 17.87 -1.52 17.93
CA PRO A 195 17.80 -1.50 16.46
C PRO A 195 16.65 -2.35 15.89
N ILE A 196 16.20 -3.39 16.61
CA ILE A 196 15.22 -4.37 16.11
C ILE A 196 13.90 -3.73 15.68
N PRO A 197 13.22 -2.87 16.47
CA PRO A 197 11.95 -2.28 16.04
C PRO A 197 12.08 -1.46 14.76
N THR A 198 13.17 -0.69 14.61
CA THR A 198 13.44 0.07 13.38
C THR A 198 13.59 -0.87 12.18
N PHE A 199 14.38 -1.95 12.32
CA PHE A 199 14.53 -2.96 11.26
C PHE A 199 13.19 -3.59 10.88
N VAL A 200 12.43 -4.06 11.87
CA VAL A 200 11.16 -4.76 11.65
C VAL A 200 10.15 -3.86 10.94
N PHE A 201 9.94 -2.63 11.42
CA PHE A 201 8.96 -1.74 10.80
C PHE A 201 9.39 -1.26 9.41
N LEU A 202 10.70 -1.05 9.17
CA LEU A 202 11.19 -0.77 7.82
C LEU A 202 11.01 -1.96 6.89
N TYR A 203 11.36 -3.16 7.33
CA TYR A 203 11.16 -4.38 6.54
C TYR A 203 9.68 -4.59 6.22
N LEU A 204 8.78 -4.39 7.19
CA LEU A 204 7.34 -4.49 6.97
C LEU A 204 6.85 -3.44 5.97
N ALA A 205 7.29 -2.18 6.06
CA ALA A 205 6.93 -1.16 5.08
C ALA A 205 7.42 -1.51 3.66
N ILE A 206 8.63 -2.05 3.54
CA ILE A 206 9.26 -2.39 2.25
C ILE A 206 8.62 -3.65 1.63
N SER A 207 8.34 -4.67 2.44
CA SER A 207 7.84 -5.99 1.99
C SER A 207 6.36 -6.02 1.60
N VAL A 208 5.61 -4.92 1.82
CA VAL A 208 4.25 -4.74 1.28
C VAL A 208 4.22 -4.83 -0.26
N GLN A 209 5.38 -4.76 -0.92
CA GLN A 209 5.54 -4.95 -2.36
C GLN A 209 4.90 -3.83 -3.20
N TYR A 210 4.86 -2.63 -2.60
CA TYR A 210 4.48 -1.39 -3.24
C TYR A 210 5.60 -0.35 -3.04
N ILE A 211 6.09 0.21 -4.15
CA ILE A 211 7.38 0.93 -4.16
C ILE A 211 7.36 2.27 -3.39
N PHE A 212 6.22 2.94 -3.29
CA PHE A 212 6.10 4.26 -2.65
C PHE A 212 6.51 4.22 -1.16
N PRO A 213 5.89 3.38 -0.31
CA PRO A 213 6.31 3.23 1.09
C PRO A 213 7.81 2.94 1.28
N ALA A 214 8.43 2.18 0.38
CA ALA A 214 9.86 1.88 0.45
C ALA A 214 10.72 3.13 0.20
N VAL A 215 10.38 3.93 -0.82
CA VAL A 215 11.08 5.19 -1.13
C VAL A 215 10.83 6.23 -0.04
N GLU A 216 9.58 6.38 0.39
CA GLU A 216 9.17 7.30 1.46
C GLU A 216 9.86 6.95 2.79
N ALA A 217 9.99 5.67 3.13
CA ALA A 217 10.73 5.23 4.30
C ALA A 217 12.21 5.61 4.21
N GLY A 218 12.83 5.47 3.03
CA GLY A 218 14.21 5.91 2.77
C GLY A 218 14.38 7.42 2.98
N LEU A 219 13.48 8.24 2.40
CA LEU A 219 13.47 9.70 2.58
C LEU A 219 13.27 10.08 4.06
N MET A 220 12.31 9.45 4.73
CA MET A 220 12.05 9.68 6.15
C MET A 220 13.27 9.34 7.02
N ILE A 221 13.93 8.20 6.79
CA ILE A 221 15.15 7.84 7.53
C ILE A 221 16.28 8.83 7.23
N GLY A 222 16.44 9.28 5.99
CA GLY A 222 17.38 10.34 5.62
C GLY A 222 17.12 11.63 6.41
N ALA A 223 15.86 12.07 6.46
CA ALA A 223 15.45 13.23 7.25
C ALA A 223 15.71 13.06 8.75
N VAL A 224 15.44 11.89 9.31
CA VAL A 224 15.75 11.58 10.72
C VAL A 224 17.26 11.60 10.94
N ALA A 225 18.05 10.95 10.08
CA ALA A 225 19.50 10.92 10.20
C ALA A 225 20.11 12.33 10.18
N VAL A 226 19.70 13.17 9.21
CA VAL A 226 20.15 14.58 9.11
C VAL A 226 19.66 15.38 10.32
N GLY A 227 18.39 15.27 10.68
CA GLY A 227 17.81 15.99 11.80
C GLY A 227 18.48 15.66 13.13
N GLU A 228 18.85 14.40 13.34
CA GLU A 228 19.56 13.98 14.56
C GLU A 228 21.03 14.41 14.57
N VAL A 229 21.70 14.54 13.41
CA VAL A 229 23.01 15.22 13.34
C VAL A 229 22.88 16.69 13.72
N VAL A 230 21.87 17.39 13.19
CA VAL A 230 21.63 18.81 13.50
C VAL A 230 21.29 19.00 14.98
N TYR A 231 20.47 18.12 15.55
CA TYR A 231 20.05 18.18 16.94
C TYR A 231 21.18 17.83 17.91
N GLN A 232 21.80 16.67 17.76
CA GLN A 232 22.78 16.15 18.72
C GLN A 232 24.21 16.63 18.44
N ARG A 233 24.47 17.22 17.26
CA ARG A 233 25.81 17.58 16.76
C ARG A 233 26.78 16.39 16.74
N LYS A 234 26.25 15.18 16.53
CA LYS A 234 26.98 13.91 16.51
C LYS A 234 26.52 13.06 15.34
N TRP A 235 27.48 12.44 14.65
CA TRP A 235 27.21 11.63 13.46
C TRP A 235 26.96 10.15 13.78
N LEU A 236 27.60 9.64 14.84
CA LEU A 236 27.56 8.22 15.18
C LEU A 236 26.13 7.64 15.38
N PRO A 237 25.18 8.33 16.05
CA PRO A 237 23.83 7.79 16.20
C PRO A 237 23.08 7.69 14.86
N SER A 238 23.26 8.68 13.98
CA SER A 238 22.71 8.67 12.62
C SER A 238 23.34 7.58 11.76
N LEU A 239 24.65 7.34 11.87
CA LEU A 239 25.31 6.23 11.19
C LEU A 239 24.77 4.86 11.64
N ARG A 240 24.49 4.69 12.94
CA ARG A 240 23.85 3.46 13.45
C ARG A 240 22.44 3.29 12.89
N LEU A 241 21.66 4.37 12.86
CA LEU A 241 20.32 4.36 12.26
C LEU A 241 20.38 3.96 10.78
N LEU A 242 21.30 4.56 10.01
CA LEU A 242 21.51 4.25 8.60
C LEU A 242 21.96 2.79 8.42
N ALA A 243 22.83 2.26 9.29
CA ALA A 243 23.27 0.87 9.22
C ALA A 243 22.11 -0.13 9.45
N VAL A 244 21.24 0.12 10.44
CA VAL A 244 20.03 -0.70 10.66
C VAL A 244 19.07 -0.60 9.48
N SER A 245 18.91 0.60 8.93
CA SER A 245 18.03 0.84 7.79
C SER A 245 18.56 0.17 6.52
N ALA A 246 19.88 0.16 6.32
CA ALA A 246 20.54 -0.57 5.24
C ALA A 246 20.34 -2.09 5.38
N CYS A 247 20.38 -2.63 6.61
CA CYS A 247 20.04 -4.04 6.85
C CYS A 247 18.60 -4.36 6.45
N ALA A 248 17.65 -3.49 6.79
CA ALA A 248 16.24 -3.66 6.40
C ALA A 248 16.05 -3.55 4.88
N ALA A 249 16.73 -2.61 4.23
CA ALA A 249 16.71 -2.45 2.77
C ALA A 249 17.33 -3.66 2.04
N LEU A 250 18.44 -4.20 2.56
CA LEU A 250 19.06 -5.44 2.07
C LEU A 250 18.08 -6.61 2.17
N ALA A 251 17.41 -6.78 3.31
CA ALA A 251 16.41 -7.83 3.45
C ALA A 251 15.19 -7.61 2.54
N GLY A 252 14.76 -6.36 2.37
CA GLY A 252 13.67 -5.98 1.49
C GLY A 252 13.99 -6.10 0.00
N LEU A 253 15.26 -6.18 -0.39
CA LEU A 253 15.70 -6.29 -1.80
C LEU A 253 15.04 -7.48 -2.52
N ALA A 254 14.84 -8.59 -1.81
CA ALA A 254 14.17 -9.78 -2.34
C ALA A 254 12.75 -9.49 -2.87
N THR A 255 12.09 -8.45 -2.34
CA THR A 255 10.74 -8.04 -2.74
C THR A 255 10.71 -7.39 -4.13
N TYR A 256 11.71 -6.56 -4.45
CA TYR A 256 11.72 -5.75 -5.68
C TYR A 256 12.65 -6.28 -6.77
N LEU A 257 13.59 -7.15 -6.43
CA LEU A 257 14.54 -7.71 -7.40
C LEU A 257 13.85 -8.43 -8.58
N PRO A 258 12.80 -9.26 -8.37
CA PRO A 258 12.06 -9.85 -9.48
C PRO A 258 11.43 -8.80 -10.40
N SER A 259 10.91 -7.70 -9.83
CA SER A 259 10.29 -6.60 -10.57
C SER A 259 11.30 -5.88 -11.45
N ILE A 260 12.47 -5.52 -10.87
CA ILE A 260 13.55 -4.82 -11.59
C ILE A 260 14.07 -5.69 -12.74
N LEU A 261 14.28 -6.98 -12.49
CA LEU A 261 14.81 -7.92 -13.49
C LEU A 261 13.77 -8.32 -14.55
N SER A 262 12.48 -8.11 -14.27
CA SER A 262 11.38 -8.35 -15.23
C SER A 262 10.92 -7.09 -15.95
N ALA A 263 11.39 -5.91 -15.55
CA ALA A 263 10.86 -4.61 -16.00
C ALA A 263 10.76 -4.48 -17.52
N LYS A 264 11.73 -4.99 -18.28
CA LYS A 264 11.80 -4.90 -19.75
C LYS A 264 10.62 -5.53 -20.50
N VAL A 265 9.92 -6.47 -19.89
CA VAL A 265 8.74 -7.12 -20.50
C VAL A 265 7.42 -6.58 -19.95
N THR A 266 7.46 -5.53 -19.11
CA THR A 266 6.27 -4.98 -18.43
C THR A 266 5.89 -3.58 -18.91
N TRP A 267 4.66 -3.13 -18.63
CA TRP A 267 4.25 -1.73 -18.83
C TRP A 267 5.01 -0.73 -17.95
N ARG A 268 5.77 -1.24 -16.96
CA ARG A 268 6.58 -0.46 -16.01
C ARG A 268 8.06 -0.40 -16.39
N GLY A 269 8.44 -0.91 -17.56
CA GLY A 269 9.84 -0.97 -18.04
C GLY A 269 10.48 0.35 -18.48
N THR A 270 9.80 1.49 -18.36
CA THR A 270 10.31 2.78 -18.84
C THR A 270 11.04 3.54 -17.72
N ALA A 271 12.26 4.02 -17.99
CA ALA A 271 13.03 4.89 -17.09
C ALA A 271 12.79 6.39 -17.36
N GLN A 272 11.74 6.72 -18.12
CA GLN A 272 11.47 8.09 -18.56
C GLN A 272 10.97 8.96 -17.40
N ILE A 273 11.38 10.23 -17.43
CA ILE A 273 10.83 11.28 -16.58
C ILE A 273 9.91 12.13 -17.47
N ASN A 274 8.61 12.06 -17.21
CA ASN A 274 7.60 12.76 -17.99
C ASN A 274 6.83 13.70 -17.07
N ASN A 275 6.55 14.91 -17.56
CA ASN A 275 5.74 15.88 -16.83
C ASN A 275 4.45 16.19 -17.61
N ASP A 276 3.50 15.27 -17.53
CA ASP A 276 2.17 15.33 -18.15
C ASP A 276 1.13 16.09 -17.30
N GLN A 277 1.57 16.68 -16.17
CA GLN A 277 0.72 17.36 -15.18
C GLN A 277 -0.39 16.49 -14.57
N PHE A 278 -0.39 15.19 -14.82
CA PHE A 278 -1.41 14.30 -14.30
C PHE A 278 -1.11 13.98 -12.83
N LEU A 279 -2.06 14.32 -11.95
CA LEU A 279 -1.93 14.17 -10.49
C LEU A 279 -0.69 14.88 -9.93
N THR A 280 -0.24 15.96 -10.55
CA THR A 280 0.73 16.92 -9.99
C THR A 280 -0.05 17.95 -9.16
N VAL A 281 0.23 18.01 -7.86
CA VAL A 281 -0.54 18.85 -6.93
C VAL A 281 0.26 20.10 -6.60
N PRO A 282 -0.18 21.29 -7.07
CA PRO A 282 0.55 22.52 -6.79
C PRO A 282 0.48 22.85 -5.30
N TRP A 283 1.50 23.53 -4.76
CA TRP A 283 1.54 23.84 -3.33
C TRP A 283 0.38 24.71 -2.84
N SER A 284 -0.18 25.53 -3.73
CA SER A 284 -1.39 26.31 -3.43
C SER A 284 -2.60 25.43 -3.13
N GLU A 285 -2.62 24.18 -3.60
CA GLU A 285 -3.60 23.15 -3.23
C GLU A 285 -3.12 22.28 -2.07
N SER A 286 -1.86 21.80 -2.11
CA SER A 286 -1.32 20.94 -1.04
C SER A 286 -1.38 21.58 0.35
N LEU A 287 -1.38 22.92 0.43
CA LEU A 287 -1.48 23.69 1.68
C LEU A 287 -2.90 24.17 2.01
N ASN A 288 -3.91 23.92 1.17
CA ASN A 288 -5.31 24.25 1.45
C ASN A 288 -5.98 23.20 2.37
N ALA A 289 -5.35 22.97 3.53
CA ALA A 289 -5.46 21.72 4.27
C ALA A 289 -6.40 21.72 5.48
N SER A 290 -7.07 22.84 5.78
CA SER A 290 -7.87 23.01 7.00
C SER A 290 -9.33 23.34 6.80
N LEU A 291 -9.81 23.51 5.56
CA LEU A 291 -11.24 23.61 5.31
C LEU A 291 -11.80 22.24 4.91
N PRO A 292 -12.79 21.70 5.65
CA PRO A 292 -13.45 20.45 5.29
C PRO A 292 -14.07 20.45 3.88
N SER A 293 -14.44 21.63 3.38
CA SER A 293 -15.05 21.81 2.07
C SER A 293 -14.08 21.94 0.91
N THR A 294 -12.76 21.92 1.13
CA THR A 294 -11.78 22.16 0.06
C THR A 294 -11.94 21.15 -1.07
N LEU A 295 -12.09 21.61 -2.31
CA LEU A 295 -12.03 20.79 -3.52
C LEU A 295 -10.84 21.26 -4.37
N PRO A 296 -9.71 20.53 -4.37
CA PRO A 296 -8.48 21.02 -4.97
C PRO A 296 -8.51 20.99 -6.50
N ALA A 297 -7.83 21.96 -7.12
CA ALA A 297 -7.73 22.10 -8.57
C ALA A 297 -6.35 21.64 -9.11
N TYR A 298 -6.33 20.48 -9.76
CA TYR A 298 -5.22 19.91 -10.54
C TYR A 298 -5.76 18.82 -11.48
N THR A 299 -5.03 18.46 -12.54
CA THR A 299 -5.51 17.49 -13.55
C THR A 299 -5.57 16.07 -13.00
N SER A 300 -6.74 15.42 -13.10
CA SER A 300 -6.95 14.01 -12.76
C SER A 300 -7.96 13.33 -13.70
N TRP A 301 -8.36 12.09 -13.36
CA TRP A 301 -9.40 11.33 -14.04
C TRP A 301 -10.75 12.06 -14.17
N TRP A 302 -11.08 12.97 -13.25
CA TRP A 302 -12.38 13.64 -13.19
C TRP A 302 -12.35 15.09 -13.68
N GLY A 303 -11.27 15.46 -14.38
CA GLY A 303 -11.03 16.81 -14.84
C GLY A 303 -10.12 17.59 -13.90
N TYR A 304 -10.26 18.92 -13.91
CA TYR A 304 -9.35 19.83 -13.24
C TYR A 304 -9.69 20.08 -11.76
N VAL A 305 -10.97 20.09 -11.38
CA VAL A 305 -11.38 20.26 -9.97
C VAL A 305 -11.75 18.89 -9.42
N GLN A 306 -11.12 18.50 -8.32
CA GLN A 306 -11.34 17.18 -7.73
C GLN A 306 -12.67 17.15 -6.99
N PRO A 307 -13.48 16.08 -7.16
CA PRO A 307 -14.80 15.96 -6.54
C PRO A 307 -14.75 15.56 -5.06
N MET A 308 -13.55 15.47 -4.47
CA MET A 308 -13.32 14.99 -3.11
C MET A 308 -12.27 15.87 -2.42
N PRO A 309 -12.35 16.04 -1.09
CA PRO A 309 -11.46 16.92 -0.34
C PRO A 309 -10.09 16.30 -0.05
N VAL A 310 -9.40 15.86 -1.11
CA VAL A 310 -8.21 15.00 -1.01
C VAL A 310 -6.95 15.69 -0.46
N VAL A 311 -6.94 17.02 -0.37
CA VAL A 311 -5.85 17.80 0.26
C VAL A 311 -6.16 18.22 1.70
N TYR A 312 -7.36 17.93 2.22
CA TYR A 312 -7.69 18.20 3.61
C TYR A 312 -6.77 17.39 4.53
N ILE A 313 -6.24 17.99 5.60
CA ILE A 313 -5.41 17.28 6.60
C ILE A 313 -6.12 17.29 7.94
N ALA A 314 -6.43 18.48 8.47
CA ALA A 314 -7.19 18.64 9.69
C ALA A 314 -7.74 20.06 9.83
N TRP A 315 -8.96 20.18 10.33
CA TRP A 315 -9.69 21.45 10.46
C TRP A 315 -8.93 22.53 11.27
N PHE A 316 -8.13 22.09 12.25
CA PHE A 316 -7.38 22.99 13.13
C PHE A 316 -5.96 23.29 12.63
N LEU A 317 -5.42 22.53 11.67
CA LEU A 317 -3.99 22.49 11.34
C LEU A 317 -3.40 23.89 11.10
N ILE A 318 -3.96 24.64 10.15
CA ILE A 318 -3.50 25.97 9.78
C ILE A 318 -3.97 27.04 10.78
N PRO A 319 -5.25 27.11 11.20
CA PRO A 319 -5.69 28.13 12.16
C PRO A 319 -4.96 28.06 13.51
N ALA A 320 -4.60 26.88 13.98
CA ALA A 320 -3.90 26.69 15.26
C ALA A 320 -2.46 27.24 15.26
N LEU A 321 -1.85 27.48 14.10
CA LEU A 321 -0.53 28.13 13.99
C LEU A 321 -0.49 29.50 14.68
N ALA A 322 -1.64 30.20 14.74
CA ALA A 322 -1.77 31.46 15.43
C ALA A 322 -1.57 31.35 16.96
N PHE A 323 -1.65 30.15 17.54
CA PHE A 323 -1.56 29.90 18.98
C PHE A 323 -0.24 29.26 19.41
N ILE A 324 0.75 29.20 18.52
CA ILE A 324 2.11 28.76 18.84
C ILE A 324 2.96 29.94 19.32
N ASP A 325 3.76 29.73 20.36
CA ASP A 325 4.85 30.65 20.74
C ASP A 325 6.04 30.44 19.79
N TRP A 326 6.06 31.20 18.70
CA TRP A 326 7.09 31.12 17.67
C TRP A 326 8.49 31.50 18.16
N ARG A 327 8.60 32.29 19.23
CA ARG A 327 9.91 32.62 19.82
C ARG A 327 10.51 31.39 20.48
N ARG A 328 9.74 30.74 21.36
CA ARG A 328 10.17 29.48 22.01
C ARG A 328 10.37 28.34 21.03
N ALA A 329 9.52 28.25 20.01
CA ALA A 329 9.68 27.27 18.94
C ALA A 329 11.01 27.48 18.18
N ARG A 330 11.34 28.73 17.84
CA ARG A 330 12.60 29.09 17.17
C ARG A 330 13.82 28.78 18.03
N GLU A 331 13.76 28.95 19.34
CA GLU A 331 14.87 28.59 20.25
C GLU A 331 15.15 27.07 20.23
N ASN A 332 14.15 26.25 19.92
CA ASN A 332 14.24 24.78 19.91
C ASN A 332 14.23 24.17 18.49
N TRP A 333 14.43 24.97 17.44
CA TRP A 333 14.19 24.57 16.04
C TRP A 333 14.90 23.28 15.60
N ARG A 334 16.10 23.03 16.14
CA ARG A 334 16.93 21.87 15.79
C ARG A 334 16.26 20.54 16.07
N GLU A 335 15.37 20.49 17.06
CA GLU A 335 14.62 19.29 17.45
C GLU A 335 13.58 18.87 16.41
N PHE A 336 13.14 19.81 15.56
CA PHE A 336 12.08 19.62 14.58
C PHE A 336 12.62 19.49 13.14
N THR A 337 13.94 19.60 12.94
CA THR A 337 14.58 19.52 11.61
C THR A 337 14.14 18.28 10.83
N ALA A 338 14.11 17.11 11.46
CA ALA A 338 13.66 15.89 10.80
C ALA A 338 12.20 15.97 10.31
N ILE A 339 11.29 16.47 11.16
CA ILE A 339 9.88 16.62 10.81
C ILE A 339 9.71 17.63 9.66
N GLY A 340 10.42 18.76 9.75
CA GLY A 340 10.44 19.79 8.71
C GLY A 340 10.96 19.27 7.38
N LEU A 341 12.04 18.48 7.38
CA LEU A 341 12.57 17.86 6.16
C LEU A 341 11.58 16.88 5.54
N VAL A 342 10.90 16.04 6.33
CA VAL A 342 9.84 15.14 5.81
C VAL A 342 8.72 15.96 5.14
N ALA A 343 8.22 17.01 5.81
CA ALA A 343 7.17 17.87 5.26
C ALA A 343 7.61 18.58 3.97
N ILE A 344 8.84 19.13 3.94
CA ILE A 344 9.39 19.83 2.78
C ILE A 344 9.58 18.86 1.62
N MET A 345 10.22 17.70 1.83
CA MET A 345 10.43 16.71 0.77
C MET A 345 9.11 16.22 0.19
N GLY A 346 8.11 15.93 1.03
CA GLY A 346 6.77 15.56 0.58
C GLY A 346 6.14 16.68 -0.26
N LEU A 347 6.19 17.93 0.22
CA LEU A 347 5.63 19.08 -0.50
C LEU A 347 6.33 19.31 -1.85
N MET A 348 7.66 19.22 -1.90
CA MET A 348 8.42 19.33 -3.15
C MET A 348 8.04 18.22 -4.12
N TRP A 349 7.87 16.99 -3.63
CA TRP A 349 7.50 15.86 -4.46
C TRP A 349 6.08 16.01 -5.01
N THR A 350 5.09 16.48 -4.23
CA THR A 350 3.71 16.66 -4.73
C THR A 350 3.61 17.58 -5.95
N ALA A 351 4.53 18.54 -6.11
CA ALA A 351 4.62 19.43 -7.28
C ALA A 351 5.68 19.00 -8.31
N GLY A 352 6.26 17.80 -8.15
CA GLY A 352 7.26 17.24 -9.05
C GLY A 352 6.68 16.73 -10.38
N PRO A 353 7.53 16.12 -11.24
CA PRO A 353 7.10 15.54 -12.51
C PRO A 353 5.99 14.48 -12.33
N GLY A 354 5.01 14.46 -13.25
CA GLY A 354 3.90 13.48 -13.23
C GLY A 354 4.33 12.00 -13.26
N THR A 355 5.51 11.70 -13.83
CA THR A 355 6.11 10.36 -13.83
C THR A 355 7.63 10.42 -13.70
N ILE A 356 8.19 9.64 -12.76
CA ILE A 356 9.62 9.34 -12.64
C ILE A 356 9.80 7.81 -12.67
N GLY A 357 9.95 7.26 -13.88
CA GLY A 357 9.99 5.82 -14.10
C GLY A 357 8.75 5.11 -13.53
N PRO A 358 8.89 4.18 -12.56
CA PRO A 358 7.75 3.51 -11.94
C PRO A 358 6.98 4.39 -10.93
N LEU A 359 7.58 5.48 -10.44
CA LEU A 359 6.96 6.42 -9.51
C LEU A 359 6.08 7.41 -10.29
N ARG A 360 4.82 7.04 -10.47
CA ARG A 360 3.80 7.84 -11.16
C ARG A 360 2.91 8.56 -10.15
N TRP A 361 2.37 9.70 -10.55
CA TRP A 361 1.29 10.41 -9.84
C TRP A 361 1.72 10.99 -8.50
N PRO A 362 2.37 12.18 -8.49
CA PRO A 362 2.86 12.84 -7.29
C PRO A 362 1.85 13.02 -6.15
N ALA A 363 0.55 13.10 -6.46
CA ALA A 363 -0.52 13.15 -5.47
C ALA A 363 -0.48 11.97 -4.45
N ARG A 364 0.11 10.82 -4.84
CA ARG A 364 0.37 9.67 -3.94
C ARG A 364 1.17 10.02 -2.68
N VAL A 365 1.88 11.15 -2.69
CA VAL A 365 2.76 11.61 -1.60
C VAL A 365 2.06 12.61 -0.67
N LEU A 366 0.81 13.00 -0.96
CA LEU A 366 0.00 13.84 -0.06
C LEU A 366 -0.09 13.30 1.38
N PRO A 367 -0.16 11.97 1.64
CA PRO A 367 -0.07 11.44 3.00
C PRO A 367 1.21 11.82 3.74
N MET A 368 2.36 11.95 3.05
CA MET A 368 3.61 12.38 3.67
C MET A 368 3.58 13.86 4.04
N VAL A 369 2.92 14.69 3.23
CA VAL A 369 2.65 16.10 3.58
C VAL A 369 1.73 16.18 4.79
N ALA A 370 0.64 15.40 4.79
CA ALA A 370 -0.30 15.29 5.91
C ALA A 370 0.42 14.88 7.20
N LEU A 371 1.21 13.81 7.16
CA LEU A 371 2.01 13.32 8.27
C LEU A 371 2.99 14.37 8.78
N GLY A 372 3.82 14.94 7.90
CA GLY A 372 4.84 15.92 8.27
C GLY A 372 4.24 17.17 8.93
N LEU A 373 3.21 17.76 8.32
CA LEU A 373 2.56 18.96 8.83
C LEU A 373 1.77 18.68 10.12
N LEU A 374 0.99 17.61 10.18
CA LEU A 374 0.18 17.27 11.35
C LEU A 374 1.05 16.96 12.57
N VAL A 375 2.12 16.18 12.39
CA VAL A 375 3.11 15.90 13.44
C VAL A 375 3.78 17.20 13.88
N LEU A 376 4.25 18.04 12.93
CA LEU A 376 4.92 19.30 13.27
C LEU A 376 4.01 20.20 14.10
N VAL A 377 2.78 20.46 13.64
CA VAL A 377 1.83 21.35 14.31
C VAL A 377 1.45 20.80 15.69
N CYS A 378 1.12 19.51 15.81
CA CYS A 378 0.73 18.92 17.09
C CYS A 378 1.90 18.84 18.09
N VAL A 379 3.14 18.66 17.62
CA VAL A 379 4.33 18.75 18.48
C VAL A 379 4.55 20.19 18.96
N LEU A 380 4.42 21.18 18.08
CA LEU A 380 4.58 22.59 18.43
C LEU A 380 3.48 23.05 19.40
N LEU A 381 2.22 22.70 19.16
CA LEU A 381 1.12 22.98 20.09
C LEU A 381 1.30 22.24 21.41
N GLY A 382 1.72 20.98 21.33
CA GLY A 382 1.95 20.14 22.51
C GLY A 382 3.04 20.67 23.45
N ARG A 383 3.95 21.52 22.96
CA ARG A 383 5.08 22.07 23.72
C ARG A 383 5.02 23.58 23.95
N PHE A 384 4.46 24.32 23.00
CA PHE A 384 4.57 25.78 22.91
C PHE A 384 3.22 26.46 22.65
N ALA A 385 2.09 25.77 22.83
CA ALA A 385 0.79 26.44 22.78
C ALA A 385 0.71 27.56 23.84
N THR A 386 0.20 28.71 23.43
CA THR A 386 -0.05 29.85 24.31
C THR A 386 -1.36 30.54 23.93
N PHE A 387 -2.07 31.03 24.95
CA PHE A 387 -3.27 31.85 24.80
C PHE A 387 -3.00 33.31 25.17
N ASP A 388 -1.74 33.69 25.37
CA ASP A 388 -1.35 35.07 25.64
C ASP A 388 -1.66 35.93 24.41
N GLY A 389 -2.37 37.04 24.64
CA GLY A 389 -2.85 37.89 23.55
C GLY A 389 -3.88 37.20 22.64
N TRP A 390 -4.72 36.31 23.19
CA TRP A 390 -5.71 35.51 22.45
C TRP A 390 -6.56 36.30 21.45
N ARG A 391 -6.88 37.58 21.70
CA ARG A 391 -7.63 38.43 20.75
C ARG A 391 -6.86 38.65 19.45
N ARG A 392 -5.58 39.03 19.54
CA ARG A 392 -4.69 39.23 18.37
C ARG A 392 -4.45 37.91 17.64
N ARG A 393 -4.25 36.82 18.39
CA ARG A 393 -4.10 35.48 17.83
C ARG A 393 -5.38 34.98 17.17
N GLY A 394 -6.54 35.31 17.72
CA GLY A 394 -7.85 35.05 17.13
C GLY A 394 -8.04 35.78 15.80
N VAL A 395 -7.61 37.04 15.69
CA VAL A 395 -7.58 37.76 14.40
C VAL A 395 -6.65 37.07 13.40
N ALA A 396 -5.44 36.68 13.81
CA ALA A 396 -4.52 35.94 12.95
C ALA A 396 -5.12 34.60 12.47
N ALA A 397 -5.78 33.85 13.36
CA ALA A 397 -6.50 32.63 12.99
C ALA A 397 -7.65 32.91 12.01
N GLY A 398 -8.41 34.00 12.22
CA GLY A 398 -9.46 34.44 11.30
C GLY A 398 -8.92 34.77 9.90
N VAL A 399 -7.76 35.45 9.82
CA VAL A 399 -7.08 35.71 8.54
C VAL A 399 -6.66 34.40 7.87
N LEU A 400 -6.09 33.46 8.61
CA LEU A 400 -5.71 32.15 8.07
C LEU A 400 -6.92 31.37 7.53
N ILE A 401 -8.05 31.37 8.26
CA ILE A 401 -9.31 30.79 7.77
C ILE A 401 -9.80 31.51 6.51
N GLY A 402 -9.74 32.84 6.49
CA GLY A 402 -10.10 33.64 5.32
C GLY A 402 -9.26 33.32 4.09
N LEU A 403 -7.95 33.11 4.24
CA LEU A 403 -7.06 32.71 3.14
C LEU A 403 -7.41 31.33 2.59
N LEU A 404 -7.69 30.36 3.46
CA LEU A 404 -8.16 29.03 3.05
C LEU A 404 -9.50 29.13 2.31
N PHE A 405 -10.40 29.99 2.80
CA PHE A 405 -11.71 30.20 2.19
C PHE A 405 -11.57 30.79 0.79
N VAL A 406 -10.79 31.86 0.64
CA VAL A 406 -10.50 32.47 -0.67
C VAL A 406 -9.90 31.43 -1.60
N ARG A 407 -8.98 30.59 -1.11
CA ARG A 407 -8.36 29.56 -1.95
C ARG A 407 -9.34 28.49 -2.42
N SER A 408 -10.24 28.05 -1.54
CA SER A 408 -11.27 27.04 -1.84
C SER A 408 -12.31 27.60 -2.80
N PHE A 409 -12.78 28.82 -2.55
CA PHE A 409 -13.70 29.53 -3.44
C PHE A 409 -13.10 29.75 -4.83
N SER A 410 -11.82 30.09 -4.93
CA SER A 410 -11.14 30.25 -6.23
C SER A 410 -11.04 28.95 -7.02
N ALA A 411 -10.95 27.79 -6.35
CA ALA A 411 -10.92 26.49 -7.02
C ALA A 411 -12.32 26.04 -7.47
N ALA A 412 -13.32 26.18 -6.59
CA ALA A 412 -14.68 25.69 -6.80
C ALA A 412 -15.73 26.77 -6.47
N PRO A 413 -15.86 27.82 -7.29
CA PRO A 413 -16.75 28.95 -6.98
C PRO A 413 -18.24 28.58 -6.92
N ARG A 414 -18.63 27.47 -7.56
CA ARG A 414 -20.00 26.94 -7.52
C ARG A 414 -20.38 26.43 -6.12
N GLU A 415 -19.40 26.07 -5.30
CA GLU A 415 -19.58 25.55 -3.93
C GLU A 415 -19.48 26.65 -2.86
N LEU A 416 -19.73 27.92 -3.22
CA LEU A 416 -19.58 29.08 -2.33
C LEU A 416 -20.31 28.89 -0.99
N GLY A 417 -21.57 28.47 -1.02
CA GLY A 417 -22.35 28.26 0.21
C GLY A 417 -21.73 27.22 1.14
N TRP A 418 -21.20 26.14 0.56
CA TRP A 418 -20.50 25.08 1.28
C TRP A 418 -19.20 25.56 1.90
N HIS A 419 -18.41 26.36 1.16
CA HIS A 419 -17.19 26.96 1.66
C HIS A 419 -17.41 27.98 2.79
N VAL A 420 -18.47 28.81 2.68
CA VAL A 420 -18.84 29.76 3.74
C VAL A 420 -19.23 29.01 5.01
N LEU A 421 -20.09 27.99 4.90
CA LEU A 421 -20.51 27.18 6.04
C LEU A 421 -19.31 26.49 6.72
N ALA A 422 -18.40 25.92 5.93
CA ALA A 422 -17.19 25.30 6.45
C ALA A 422 -16.26 26.30 7.15
N ALA A 423 -16.04 27.48 6.57
CA ALA A 423 -15.21 28.53 7.18
C ALA A 423 -15.79 29.03 8.50
N LEU A 424 -17.11 29.26 8.55
CA LEU A 424 -17.81 29.65 9.77
C LEU A 424 -17.76 28.55 10.84
N SER A 425 -17.93 27.29 10.43
CA SER A 425 -17.85 26.13 11.33
C SER A 425 -16.45 25.99 11.93
N VAL A 426 -15.40 26.11 11.12
CA VAL A 426 -14.00 26.09 11.58
C VAL A 426 -13.71 27.27 12.53
N ALA A 427 -14.23 28.46 12.23
CA ALA A 427 -14.09 29.62 13.10
C ALA A 427 -14.80 29.42 14.46
N ALA A 428 -16.03 28.90 14.45
CA ALA A 428 -16.81 28.62 15.65
C ALA A 428 -16.14 27.54 16.52
N LEU A 429 -15.70 26.43 15.91
CA LEU A 429 -14.95 25.37 16.58
C LEU A 429 -13.64 25.91 17.16
N GLY A 430 -12.90 26.70 16.39
CA GLY A 430 -11.66 27.34 16.83
C GLY A 430 -11.88 28.26 18.05
N ALA A 431 -12.92 29.10 18.01
CA ALA A 431 -13.29 29.97 19.13
C ALA A 431 -13.66 29.15 20.39
N ALA A 432 -14.41 28.06 20.23
CA ALA A 432 -14.75 27.15 21.32
C ALA A 432 -13.52 26.44 21.90
N VAL A 433 -12.59 25.98 21.06
CA VAL A 433 -11.31 25.39 21.50
C VAL A 433 -10.48 26.39 22.30
N VAL A 434 -10.39 27.64 21.85
CA VAL A 434 -9.69 28.71 22.58
C VAL A 434 -10.37 28.99 23.92
N TRP A 435 -11.71 29.05 23.95
CA TRP A 435 -12.47 29.23 25.19
C TRP A 435 -12.23 28.08 26.17
N LEU A 436 -12.30 26.82 25.72
CA LEU A 436 -12.02 25.65 26.55
C LEU A 436 -10.58 25.64 27.05
N GLY A 437 -9.61 25.93 26.18
CA GLY A 437 -8.20 25.96 26.54
C GLY A 437 -7.88 26.97 27.64
N ARG A 438 -8.56 28.12 27.63
CA ARG A 438 -8.41 29.17 28.64
C ARG A 438 -9.16 28.88 29.95
N ASN A 439 -10.37 28.31 29.88
CA ASN A 439 -11.27 28.24 31.04
C ASN A 439 -11.36 26.84 31.68
N LYS A 440 -11.10 25.77 30.92
CA LYS A 440 -11.26 24.36 31.32
C LYS A 440 -9.98 23.54 31.16
N GLY A 441 -8.95 24.10 30.53
CA GLY A 441 -7.63 23.51 30.36
C GLY A 441 -7.42 22.81 29.00
N MET A 442 -6.17 22.47 28.72
CA MET A 442 -5.75 21.95 27.41
C MET A 442 -6.38 20.60 27.06
N ALA A 443 -6.66 19.74 28.06
CA ALA A 443 -7.31 18.45 27.81
C ALA A 443 -8.72 18.60 27.24
N ALA A 444 -9.50 19.59 27.72
CA ALA A 444 -10.83 19.88 27.20
C ALA A 444 -10.76 20.46 25.78
N ALA A 445 -9.78 21.33 25.51
CA ALA A 445 -9.52 21.85 24.17
C ALA A 445 -9.18 20.72 23.18
N CYS A 446 -8.26 19.82 23.54
CA CYS A 446 -7.94 18.64 22.72
C CYS A 446 -9.15 17.73 22.52
N ALA A 447 -9.98 17.51 23.55
CA ALA A 447 -11.17 16.68 23.44
C ALA A 447 -12.17 17.22 22.41
N LEU A 448 -12.44 18.53 22.39
CA LEU A 448 -13.27 19.15 21.35
C LEU A 448 -12.62 19.01 19.96
N THR A 449 -11.30 19.23 19.87
CA THR A 449 -10.58 19.07 18.61
C THR A 449 -10.70 17.68 18.02
N LEU A 450 -10.64 16.66 18.88
CA LEU A 450 -10.83 15.27 18.52
C LEU A 450 -12.25 14.96 18.09
N VAL A 451 -13.24 15.33 18.90
CA VAL A 451 -14.65 15.00 18.63
C VAL A 451 -15.14 15.65 17.33
N ALA A 452 -14.64 16.84 16.99
CA ALA A 452 -14.99 17.52 15.74
C ALA A 452 -14.54 16.76 14.47
N VAL A 453 -13.57 15.84 14.56
CA VAL A 453 -13.10 15.05 13.41
C VAL A 453 -14.20 14.15 12.86
N PHE A 454 -15.03 13.57 13.72
CA PHE A 454 -16.04 12.56 13.33
C PHE A 454 -17.17 13.12 12.46
N PRO A 455 -17.88 14.21 12.84
CA PRO A 455 -18.88 14.80 11.97
C PRO A 455 -18.28 15.39 10.69
N ILE A 456 -17.02 15.85 10.72
CA ILE A 456 -16.34 16.32 9.51
C ILE A 456 -16.12 15.15 8.54
N ALA A 457 -15.54 14.04 9.00
CA ALA A 457 -15.34 12.85 8.19
C ALA A 457 -16.67 12.31 7.62
N TYR A 458 -17.73 12.27 8.46
CA TYR A 458 -19.08 11.90 8.04
C TYR A 458 -19.57 12.78 6.89
N VAL A 459 -19.55 14.11 7.04
CA VAL A 459 -20.08 15.01 6.02
C VAL A 459 -19.23 15.02 4.75
N GLN A 460 -17.90 14.88 4.86
CA GLN A 460 -17.04 14.75 3.69
C GLN A 460 -17.33 13.48 2.89
N VAL A 461 -17.50 12.34 3.55
CA VAL A 461 -17.80 11.07 2.88
C VAL A 461 -19.20 11.07 2.29
N LEU A 462 -20.18 11.64 3.00
CA LEU A 462 -21.55 11.80 2.51
C LEU A 462 -21.60 12.73 1.29
N GLY A 463 -20.92 13.87 1.34
CA GLY A 463 -20.87 14.86 0.26
C GLY A 463 -20.14 14.38 -0.99
N ALA A 464 -19.28 13.36 -0.87
CA ALA A 464 -18.59 12.74 -1.99
C ALA A 464 -19.43 11.66 -2.71
N GLN A 465 -20.68 11.42 -2.30
CA GLN A 465 -21.54 10.41 -2.94
C GLN A 465 -22.37 10.97 -4.10
N PRO A 466 -22.57 10.20 -5.18
CA PRO A 466 -21.97 8.89 -5.45
C PRO A 466 -20.46 9.02 -5.75
N THR A 467 -19.63 8.19 -5.10
CA THR A 467 -18.19 8.24 -5.32
C THR A 467 -17.83 7.81 -6.75
N PRO A 468 -16.97 8.56 -7.46
CA PRO A 468 -16.60 8.22 -8.83
C PRO A 468 -15.57 7.08 -8.92
N MET A 469 -15.11 6.55 -7.78
CA MET A 469 -14.15 5.45 -7.72
C MET A 469 -14.81 4.06 -7.76
N SER A 470 -16.10 3.95 -7.44
CA SER A 470 -16.69 2.62 -7.24
C SER A 470 -16.97 1.87 -8.54
N TRP A 471 -16.58 0.60 -8.54
CA TRP A 471 -16.93 -0.38 -9.56
C TRP A 471 -18.25 -1.06 -9.20
N ASN A 472 -18.66 -1.05 -7.93
CA ASN A 472 -19.85 -1.71 -7.40
C ASN A 472 -19.83 -3.23 -7.60
N LEU A 473 -18.64 -3.85 -7.47
CA LEU A 473 -18.54 -5.31 -7.49
C LEU A 473 -19.35 -5.92 -6.32
N PRO A 474 -19.88 -7.13 -6.44
CA PRO A 474 -20.64 -7.71 -5.33
C PRO A 474 -19.75 -7.91 -4.07
N GLU A 475 -20.34 -8.13 -2.90
CA GLU A 475 -19.57 -8.22 -1.63
C GLU A 475 -19.55 -9.64 -1.04
N LYS A 476 -20.55 -10.45 -1.33
CA LYS A 476 -20.74 -11.77 -0.74
C LYS A 476 -20.44 -12.87 -1.74
N ARG A 477 -19.44 -13.68 -1.43
CA ARG A 477 -18.92 -14.73 -2.30
C ARG A 477 -19.95 -15.81 -2.60
N SER A 478 -20.74 -16.19 -1.60
CA SER A 478 -21.84 -17.15 -1.74
C SER A 478 -22.89 -16.70 -2.77
N GLU A 479 -23.29 -15.42 -2.71
CA GLU A 479 -24.25 -14.84 -3.65
C GLU A 479 -23.64 -14.69 -5.06
N MET A 480 -22.35 -14.31 -5.15
CA MET A 480 -21.63 -14.27 -6.42
C MET A 480 -21.61 -15.63 -7.10
N LYS A 481 -21.16 -16.68 -6.39
CA LYS A 481 -21.06 -18.05 -6.91
C LYS A 481 -22.42 -18.64 -7.27
N ALA A 482 -23.47 -18.30 -6.53
CA ALA A 482 -24.83 -18.76 -6.82
C ALA A 482 -25.43 -18.09 -8.07
N ALA A 483 -25.07 -16.83 -8.35
CA ALA A 483 -25.55 -16.10 -9.51
C ALA A 483 -24.73 -16.36 -10.77
N PHE A 484 -23.43 -16.61 -10.65
CA PHE A 484 -22.52 -16.72 -11.78
C PHE A 484 -22.54 -18.12 -12.42
N PRO A 485 -22.40 -18.25 -13.75
CA PRO A 485 -22.32 -19.56 -14.40
C PRO A 485 -21.13 -20.40 -13.91
N ASP A 486 -21.33 -21.71 -13.77
CA ASP A 486 -20.21 -22.63 -13.51
C ASP A 486 -19.40 -22.80 -14.81
N PHE A 487 -18.18 -22.27 -14.79
CA PHE A 487 -17.26 -22.28 -15.91
C PHE A 487 -16.01 -23.10 -15.57
N PRO A 488 -16.08 -24.44 -15.60
CA PRO A 488 -14.90 -25.27 -15.40
C PRO A 488 -13.90 -25.05 -16.54
N GLY A 489 -12.62 -25.30 -16.24
CA GLY A 489 -11.51 -25.08 -17.16
C GLY A 489 -11.07 -23.62 -17.23
N THR A 490 -10.40 -23.26 -18.32
CA THR A 490 -9.81 -21.93 -18.52
C THR A 490 -10.72 -21.07 -19.41
N THR A 491 -11.16 -19.92 -18.89
CA THR A 491 -12.04 -19.00 -19.62
C THR A 491 -11.30 -17.74 -20.06
N LEU A 492 -11.42 -17.35 -21.32
CA LEU A 492 -11.04 -16.03 -21.83
C LEU A 492 -12.28 -15.15 -21.93
N GLN A 493 -12.29 -14.01 -21.25
CA GLN A 493 -13.34 -13.01 -21.42
C GLN A 493 -12.87 -11.88 -22.34
N LEU A 494 -13.70 -11.53 -23.32
CA LEU A 494 -13.54 -10.36 -24.16
C LEU A 494 -14.70 -9.39 -23.84
N ALA A 495 -14.41 -8.39 -23.03
CA ALA A 495 -15.38 -7.39 -22.56
C ALA A 495 -14.69 -6.05 -22.28
N ASP A 496 -15.48 -4.98 -22.18
CA ASP A 496 -15.07 -3.66 -21.70
C ASP A 496 -15.99 -3.23 -20.55
N ARG A 497 -15.38 -2.80 -19.44
CA ARG A 497 -16.11 -2.32 -18.25
C ARG A 497 -16.74 -0.95 -18.50
N GLY A 498 -16.13 -0.12 -19.34
CA GLY A 498 -16.51 1.28 -19.57
C GLY A 498 -17.97 1.45 -20.00
N PRO A 499 -18.47 0.69 -21.00
CA PRO A 499 -19.84 0.80 -21.49
C PRO A 499 -20.94 0.28 -20.54
N ILE A 500 -20.60 -0.36 -19.42
CA ILE A 500 -21.60 -0.95 -18.50
C ILE A 500 -22.36 0.17 -17.77
N PRO A 501 -23.69 0.30 -17.98
CA PRO A 501 -24.49 1.31 -17.30
C PRO A 501 -24.47 1.09 -15.77
N PRO A 502 -24.53 2.15 -14.95
CA PRO A 502 -24.55 2.00 -13.48
C PRO A 502 -25.65 1.06 -12.96
N ALA A 503 -26.83 1.06 -13.58
CA ALA A 503 -27.96 0.19 -13.20
C ALA A 503 -27.68 -1.32 -13.44
N GLU A 504 -26.72 -1.65 -14.30
CA GLU A 504 -26.32 -3.03 -14.63
C GLU A 504 -25.15 -3.53 -13.75
N LYS A 505 -24.52 -2.65 -12.96
CA LYS A 505 -23.37 -3.00 -12.10
C LYS A 505 -23.82 -3.70 -10.81
N ASN A 506 -24.41 -4.88 -10.95
CA ASN A 506 -24.87 -5.72 -9.85
C ASN A 506 -24.99 -7.19 -10.28
N LEU A 507 -25.32 -8.08 -9.35
CA LEU A 507 -25.45 -9.54 -9.59
C LEU A 507 -26.57 -9.93 -10.56
N ARG A 508 -27.64 -9.13 -10.69
CA ARG A 508 -28.72 -9.43 -11.65
C ARG A 508 -28.41 -8.92 -13.06
N GLY A 509 -27.46 -7.99 -13.18
CA GLY A 509 -26.98 -7.44 -14.43
C GLY A 509 -25.62 -8.01 -14.83
N ALA A 510 -24.69 -7.12 -15.19
CA ALA A 510 -23.38 -7.47 -15.72
C ALA A 510 -22.56 -8.36 -14.79
N TYR A 511 -22.56 -8.14 -13.47
CA TYR A 511 -21.69 -8.89 -12.53
C TYR A 511 -22.23 -10.28 -12.15
N GLY A 512 -23.40 -10.66 -12.65
CA GLY A 512 -23.85 -12.05 -12.67
C GLY A 512 -23.29 -12.85 -13.85
N SER A 513 -22.67 -12.21 -14.84
CA SER A 513 -22.25 -12.86 -16.10
C SER A 513 -20.83 -12.53 -16.55
N LEU A 514 -20.28 -11.40 -16.09
CA LEU A 514 -18.98 -10.85 -16.47
C LEU A 514 -18.10 -10.61 -15.24
N VAL A 515 -16.79 -10.80 -15.42
CA VAL A 515 -15.77 -10.52 -14.42
C VAL A 515 -14.83 -9.41 -14.84
N PHE A 516 -14.40 -8.56 -13.90
CA PHE A 516 -13.40 -7.52 -14.16
C PHE A 516 -12.38 -7.48 -13.03
N GLY A 517 -11.16 -7.05 -13.35
CA GLY A 517 -10.04 -7.12 -12.41
C GLY A 517 -9.82 -8.55 -11.91
N ASN A 518 -9.81 -8.74 -10.61
CA ASN A 518 -9.63 -10.03 -9.94
C ASN A 518 -10.96 -10.68 -9.50
N TYR A 519 -12.13 -10.17 -9.88
CA TYR A 519 -13.42 -10.67 -9.42
C TYR A 519 -13.62 -12.20 -9.65
N ALA A 520 -13.04 -12.76 -10.72
CA ALA A 520 -13.04 -14.21 -10.97
C ALA A 520 -12.43 -15.05 -9.82
N LYS A 521 -11.52 -14.46 -9.04
CA LYS A 521 -10.88 -15.12 -7.90
C LYS A 521 -11.83 -15.33 -6.71
N ASP A 522 -12.79 -14.42 -6.52
CA ASP A 522 -13.83 -14.59 -5.49
C ASP A 522 -14.76 -15.76 -5.83
N LEU A 523 -15.03 -15.92 -7.13
CA LEU A 523 -15.80 -17.03 -7.71
C LEU A 523 -15.04 -18.36 -7.72
N GLU A 524 -13.72 -18.35 -7.49
CA GLU A 524 -12.83 -19.52 -7.62
C GLU A 524 -12.82 -20.10 -9.05
N LEU A 525 -12.97 -19.24 -10.05
CA LEU A 525 -12.93 -19.62 -11.46
C LEU A 525 -11.59 -19.25 -12.09
N THR A 526 -11.15 -20.05 -13.07
CA THR A 526 -9.91 -19.80 -13.80
C THR A 526 -10.17 -18.95 -15.03
N TYR A 527 -9.78 -17.68 -14.96
CA TYR A 527 -9.83 -16.75 -16.08
C TYR A 527 -8.44 -16.40 -16.58
N VAL A 528 -8.34 -16.21 -17.89
CA VAL A 528 -7.15 -15.63 -18.51
C VAL A 528 -6.97 -14.22 -17.98
N SER A 529 -5.86 -14.02 -17.29
CA SER A 529 -5.50 -12.74 -16.68
C SER A 529 -6.28 -12.37 -15.42
N GLY A 530 -6.04 -11.16 -14.93
CA GLY A 530 -6.68 -10.52 -13.80
C GLY A 530 -6.22 -9.07 -13.70
N TYR A 531 -6.53 -8.42 -12.58
CA TYR A 531 -6.01 -7.09 -12.30
C TYR A 531 -4.48 -7.12 -12.23
N THR A 532 -3.80 -6.25 -12.98
CA THR A 532 -2.34 -6.03 -12.83
C THR A 532 -1.92 -4.59 -13.13
N PRO A 533 -1.25 -3.88 -12.20
CA PRO A 533 -0.62 -2.59 -12.48
C PRO A 533 0.69 -2.72 -13.27
N ASN A 534 1.23 -3.94 -13.42
CA ASN A 534 2.52 -4.21 -14.05
C ASN A 534 2.37 -4.68 -15.49
N GLY A 535 1.57 -5.73 -15.71
CA GLY A 535 1.18 -6.34 -16.99
C GLY A 535 2.33 -6.75 -17.92
N HIS A 536 2.26 -7.93 -18.51
CA HIS A 536 3.18 -8.32 -19.57
C HIS A 536 2.86 -7.58 -20.87
N PHE A 537 3.77 -6.71 -21.32
CA PHE A 537 3.55 -5.76 -22.42
C PHE A 537 3.03 -6.45 -23.68
N TRP A 538 3.73 -7.48 -24.16
CA TRP A 538 3.39 -8.15 -25.42
C TRP A 538 2.09 -8.95 -25.35
N PHE A 539 1.70 -9.42 -24.15
CA PHE A 539 0.44 -10.13 -23.97
C PHE A 539 -0.73 -9.16 -23.96
N GLY A 540 -0.56 -8.02 -23.28
CA GLY A 540 -1.50 -6.90 -23.36
C GLY A 540 -1.75 -6.46 -24.79
N GLU A 541 -0.68 -6.27 -25.59
CA GLU A 541 -0.80 -5.91 -27.01
C GLU A 541 -1.48 -7.01 -27.86
N MET A 542 -1.16 -8.28 -27.61
CA MET A 542 -1.71 -9.42 -28.34
C MET A 542 -3.24 -9.45 -28.31
N LEU A 543 -3.84 -9.20 -27.14
CA LEU A 543 -5.30 -9.21 -26.96
C LEU A 543 -5.91 -7.80 -26.79
N CYS A 544 -5.10 -6.74 -27.00
CA CYS A 544 -5.43 -5.36 -26.62
C CYS A 544 -6.04 -5.24 -25.20
N MET A 545 -5.54 -6.06 -24.27
CA MET A 545 -6.03 -6.21 -22.91
C MET A 545 -5.39 -5.20 -21.96
N ARG A 546 -6.22 -4.55 -21.15
CA ARG A 546 -5.84 -3.54 -20.15
C ARG A 546 -5.72 -4.13 -18.76
N TRP A 547 -5.18 -3.35 -17.84
CA TRP A 547 -4.93 -3.71 -16.44
C TRP A 547 -6.18 -4.21 -15.68
N ASP A 548 -7.39 -3.81 -16.07
CA ASP A 548 -8.66 -4.24 -15.47
C ASP A 548 -9.35 -5.39 -16.22
N THR A 549 -8.62 -6.06 -17.10
CA THR A 549 -9.07 -7.10 -18.05
C THR A 549 -10.01 -6.63 -19.16
N SER A 550 -10.24 -5.32 -19.31
CA SER A 550 -10.97 -4.79 -20.46
C SER A 550 -10.16 -4.96 -21.75
N VAL A 551 -10.82 -5.22 -22.87
CA VAL A 551 -10.18 -5.39 -24.20
C VAL A 551 -10.72 -4.38 -25.22
N CYS A 552 -10.14 -4.35 -26.42
CA CYS A 552 -10.65 -3.58 -27.55
C CYS A 552 -11.59 -4.41 -28.46
N PRO A 553 -12.40 -3.78 -29.35
CA PRO A 553 -13.31 -4.50 -30.26
C PRO A 553 -12.63 -5.50 -31.21
N ASP A 554 -11.35 -5.31 -31.51
CA ASP A 554 -10.58 -6.22 -32.37
C ASP A 554 -10.09 -7.49 -31.64
N ALA A 555 -10.33 -7.60 -30.32
CA ALA A 555 -9.81 -8.69 -29.51
C ALA A 555 -10.35 -10.08 -29.90
N LEU A 556 -11.59 -10.17 -30.41
CA LEU A 556 -12.17 -11.45 -30.86
C LEU A 556 -11.36 -12.01 -32.04
N ARG A 557 -11.11 -11.18 -33.06
CA ARG A 557 -10.28 -11.57 -34.19
C ARG A 557 -8.88 -11.98 -33.73
N ARG A 558 -8.24 -11.15 -32.90
CA ARG A 558 -6.88 -11.42 -32.35
C ARG A 558 -6.79 -12.72 -31.55
N ALA A 559 -7.83 -13.07 -30.78
CA ALA A 559 -7.86 -14.30 -30.01
C ALA A 559 -7.87 -15.56 -30.91
N PHE A 560 -8.47 -15.47 -32.09
CA PHE A 560 -8.55 -16.55 -33.08
C PHE A 560 -7.52 -16.44 -34.22
N ASP A 561 -6.66 -15.42 -34.21
CA ASP A 561 -5.57 -15.29 -35.18
C ASP A 561 -4.62 -16.50 -35.07
N ILE A 562 -4.17 -17.02 -36.21
CA ILE A 562 -3.25 -18.15 -36.31
C ILE A 562 -1.82 -17.62 -36.11
N GLU A 563 -1.11 -18.19 -35.16
CA GLU A 563 0.32 -17.93 -34.98
C GLU A 563 1.10 -18.70 -36.07
N PRO A 564 1.88 -18.03 -36.93
CA PRO A 564 2.43 -18.64 -38.14
C PRO A 564 3.42 -19.79 -37.92
N THR A 565 4.17 -19.79 -36.81
CA THR A 565 5.21 -20.80 -36.57
C THR A 565 4.67 -22.11 -36.01
N THR A 566 3.52 -22.06 -35.34
CA THR A 566 2.86 -23.21 -34.73
C THR A 566 1.63 -23.68 -35.51
N GLY A 567 1.05 -22.83 -36.35
CA GLY A 567 -0.21 -23.11 -37.06
C GLY A 567 -1.42 -23.22 -36.13
N ARG A 568 -1.30 -22.75 -34.88
CA ARG A 568 -2.36 -22.79 -33.87
C ARG A 568 -2.91 -21.40 -33.60
N THR A 569 -4.19 -21.32 -33.22
CA THR A 569 -4.78 -20.04 -32.82
C THR A 569 -4.23 -19.59 -31.46
N ILE A 570 -4.32 -18.29 -31.15
CA ILE A 570 -3.89 -17.76 -29.85
C ILE A 570 -4.64 -18.43 -28.69
N VAL A 571 -5.96 -18.67 -28.82
CA VAL A 571 -6.74 -19.42 -27.81
C VAL A 571 -6.31 -20.88 -27.64
N ASP A 572 -5.80 -21.53 -28.68
CA ASP A 572 -5.22 -22.88 -28.58
C ASP A 572 -3.87 -22.85 -27.86
N LEU A 573 -3.01 -21.88 -28.18
CA LEU A 573 -1.72 -21.71 -27.51
C LEU A 573 -1.86 -21.39 -26.02
N MET A 574 -2.94 -20.70 -25.65
CA MET A 574 -3.32 -20.45 -24.26
C MET A 574 -4.04 -21.64 -23.59
N LYS A 575 -4.45 -22.65 -24.35
CA LYS A 575 -5.33 -23.75 -23.92
C LYS A 575 -6.63 -23.27 -23.25
N VAL A 576 -7.23 -22.25 -23.84
CA VAL A 576 -8.55 -21.73 -23.43
C VAL A 576 -9.62 -22.73 -23.81
N ASP A 577 -10.56 -22.99 -22.93
CA ASP A 577 -11.69 -23.92 -23.14
C ASP A 577 -12.97 -23.19 -23.54
N ARG A 578 -13.08 -21.92 -23.11
CA ARG A 578 -14.26 -21.09 -23.26
C ARG A 578 -13.88 -19.65 -23.60
N VAL A 579 -14.57 -19.06 -24.57
CA VAL A 579 -14.49 -17.62 -24.84
C VAL A 579 -15.84 -16.97 -24.53
N VAL A 580 -15.85 -16.04 -23.58
CA VAL A 580 -17.03 -15.27 -23.17
C VAL A 580 -16.94 -13.88 -23.78
N LEU A 581 -17.96 -13.51 -24.55
CA LEU A 581 -18.06 -12.21 -25.23
C LEU A 581 -19.13 -11.36 -24.56
N GLN A 582 -18.81 -10.12 -24.20
CA GLN A 582 -19.82 -9.17 -23.76
C GLN A 582 -20.71 -8.77 -24.92
N ARG A 583 -22.03 -8.97 -24.77
CA ARG A 583 -23.01 -8.75 -25.84
C ARG A 583 -23.06 -7.31 -26.34
N SER A 584 -22.94 -6.32 -25.44
CA SER A 584 -22.93 -4.91 -25.84
C SER A 584 -21.72 -4.51 -26.67
N MET A 585 -20.62 -5.26 -26.55
CA MET A 585 -19.37 -5.02 -27.30
C MET A 585 -19.33 -5.82 -28.60
N PHE A 586 -19.92 -7.01 -28.61
CA PHE A 586 -19.97 -7.91 -29.76
C PHE A 586 -21.41 -8.30 -30.13
N PRO A 587 -22.28 -7.34 -30.50
CA PRO A 587 -23.70 -7.59 -30.72
C PRO A 587 -23.99 -8.58 -31.85
N ASP A 588 -23.12 -8.61 -32.87
CA ASP A 588 -23.29 -9.43 -34.07
C ASP A 588 -22.54 -10.77 -34.02
N ALA A 589 -21.84 -11.10 -32.93
CA ALA A 589 -21.01 -12.30 -32.88
C ALA A 589 -21.81 -13.59 -33.14
N ARG A 590 -23.04 -13.65 -32.60
CA ARG A 590 -23.96 -14.79 -32.81
C ARG A 590 -24.53 -14.88 -34.22
N ASN A 591 -24.45 -13.82 -35.02
CA ASN A 591 -24.89 -13.83 -36.42
C ASN A 591 -23.85 -14.47 -37.34
N GLN A 592 -22.67 -14.79 -36.81
CA GLN A 592 -21.56 -15.42 -37.52
C GLN A 592 -21.44 -16.89 -37.10
N PRO A 593 -21.00 -17.78 -38.02
CA PRO A 593 -20.68 -19.15 -37.65
C PRO A 593 -19.61 -19.18 -36.54
N ALA A 594 -19.71 -20.15 -35.64
CA ALA A 594 -18.67 -20.36 -34.64
C ALA A 594 -17.34 -20.69 -35.34
N PRO A 595 -16.19 -20.23 -34.82
CA PRO A 595 -14.88 -20.62 -35.36
C PRO A 595 -14.68 -22.14 -35.37
N ASP A 596 -13.82 -22.63 -36.26
CA ASP A 596 -13.53 -24.06 -36.39
C ASP A 596 -13.13 -24.70 -35.05
N GLY A 597 -13.78 -25.81 -34.68
CA GLY A 597 -13.57 -26.50 -33.40
C GLY A 597 -14.33 -25.90 -32.21
N TRP A 598 -15.14 -24.86 -32.44
CA TRP A 598 -15.97 -24.20 -31.42
C TRP A 598 -17.45 -24.28 -31.76
N LYS A 599 -18.30 -24.13 -30.75
CA LYS A 599 -19.75 -24.02 -30.87
C LYS A 599 -20.27 -22.92 -29.97
N TRP A 600 -21.34 -22.26 -30.41
CA TRP A 600 -22.11 -21.36 -29.57
C TRP A 600 -22.91 -22.15 -28.53
N VAL A 601 -22.88 -21.70 -27.28
CA VAL A 601 -23.60 -22.33 -26.16
C VAL A 601 -24.43 -21.27 -25.43
N ASP A 602 -25.68 -21.62 -25.11
CA ASP A 602 -26.58 -20.77 -24.36
C ASP A 602 -26.47 -21.03 -22.86
N TYR A 603 -26.51 -19.95 -22.09
CA TYR A 603 -26.47 -19.96 -20.63
C TYR A 603 -27.73 -19.26 -20.12
N PRO A 604 -28.78 -20.03 -19.74
CA PRO A 604 -30.06 -19.49 -19.32
C PRO A 604 -29.94 -18.42 -18.24
N GLY A 605 -30.49 -17.22 -18.50
CA GLY A 605 -30.46 -16.08 -17.58
C GLY A 605 -29.29 -15.11 -17.79
N HIS A 606 -28.35 -15.42 -18.70
CA HIS A 606 -27.14 -14.63 -18.95
C HIS A 606 -27.08 -14.06 -20.38
N GLU A 607 -28.03 -14.40 -21.24
CA GLU A 607 -28.00 -14.14 -22.69
C GLU A 607 -28.09 -12.65 -23.05
N GLN A 608 -28.57 -11.82 -22.12
CA GLN A 608 -28.57 -10.37 -22.26
C GLN A 608 -27.17 -9.77 -22.11
N GLN A 609 -26.30 -10.42 -21.34
CA GLN A 609 -24.98 -9.89 -20.99
C GLN A 609 -23.87 -10.55 -21.82
N ILE A 610 -24.00 -11.85 -22.13
CA ILE A 610 -22.91 -12.63 -22.74
C ILE A 610 -23.33 -13.49 -23.93
N SER A 611 -22.37 -13.74 -24.81
CA SER A 611 -22.37 -14.82 -25.80
C SER A 611 -21.15 -15.72 -25.56
N VAL A 612 -21.34 -17.04 -25.59
CA VAL A 612 -20.31 -17.98 -25.14
C VAL A 612 -19.96 -18.97 -26.25
N LEU A 613 -18.66 -19.09 -26.54
CA LEU A 613 -18.07 -20.13 -27.36
C LEU A 613 -17.44 -21.19 -26.46
N GLU A 614 -17.72 -22.46 -26.75
CA GLU A 614 -17.06 -23.61 -26.12
C GLU A 614 -16.47 -24.54 -27.15
N ARG A 615 -15.40 -25.25 -26.77
CA ARG A 615 -14.79 -26.27 -27.63
C ARG A 615 -15.75 -27.43 -27.87
N VAL A 616 -15.81 -27.89 -29.12
CA VAL A 616 -16.57 -29.09 -29.50
C VAL A 616 -15.98 -30.33 -28.81
N ASP A 617 -14.66 -30.40 -28.70
CA ASP A 617 -13.95 -31.56 -28.16
C ASP A 617 -13.80 -31.55 -26.63
N GLY A 618 -14.37 -30.58 -25.90
CA GLY A 618 -14.26 -30.47 -24.44
C GLY A 618 -13.00 -29.74 -23.94
N LEU A 619 -12.66 -29.89 -22.65
CA LEU A 619 -11.65 -29.07 -21.95
C LEU A 619 -10.22 -29.40 -22.40
N LEU A 620 -9.67 -28.58 -23.29
CA LEU A 620 -8.29 -28.64 -23.74
C LEU A 620 -7.30 -28.37 -22.60
N SER A 621 -7.63 -27.47 -21.66
CA SER A 621 -6.76 -27.12 -20.52
C SER A 621 -6.31 -28.34 -19.71
N THR A 622 -7.17 -29.36 -19.59
CA THR A 622 -6.92 -30.59 -18.82
C THR A 622 -6.08 -31.65 -19.55
N ARG A 623 -5.80 -31.47 -20.86
CA ARG A 623 -5.13 -32.46 -21.70
C ARG A 623 -3.64 -32.19 -21.82
N ASN A 624 -2.80 -33.20 -21.61
CA ASN A 624 -1.35 -33.14 -21.87
C ASN A 624 -0.60 -31.99 -21.14
N GLY A 625 -0.98 -31.69 -19.90
CA GLY A 625 -0.32 -30.66 -19.08
C GLY A 625 -0.34 -29.28 -19.74
N ARG A 626 0.77 -28.52 -19.71
CA ARG A 626 0.82 -27.20 -20.36
C ARG A 626 1.42 -27.21 -21.76
N VAL A 627 1.62 -28.37 -22.39
CA VAL A 627 2.06 -28.43 -23.79
C VAL A 627 0.91 -27.97 -24.69
N SER A 628 1.09 -26.87 -25.43
CA SER A 628 0.04 -26.26 -26.27
C SER A 628 0.27 -26.46 -27.76
N ALA A 629 1.53 -26.57 -28.21
CA ALA A 629 1.86 -26.93 -29.58
C ALA A 629 3.19 -27.69 -29.66
N THR A 630 3.33 -28.51 -30.70
CA THR A 630 4.53 -29.26 -31.01
C THR A 630 4.77 -29.27 -32.52
N THR A 631 6.02 -29.05 -32.95
CA THR A 631 6.42 -29.11 -34.35
C THR A 631 7.61 -30.05 -34.48
N GLY A 632 7.49 -31.16 -35.21
CA GLY A 632 8.57 -32.15 -35.37
C GLY A 632 8.92 -32.98 -34.12
N VAL A 633 8.14 -32.84 -33.03
CA VAL A 633 8.38 -33.49 -31.74
C VAL A 633 7.09 -34.15 -31.25
N THR A 634 7.19 -35.33 -30.66
CA THR A 634 6.13 -35.90 -29.81
C THR A 634 6.43 -35.55 -28.37
N ALA A 635 5.51 -34.84 -27.69
CA ALA A 635 5.71 -34.35 -26.33
C ALA A 635 4.52 -34.73 -25.44
N THR A 636 4.76 -35.51 -24.38
CA THR A 636 3.74 -35.97 -23.44
C THR A 636 4.05 -35.46 -22.04
N SER A 637 3.16 -34.68 -21.43
CA SER A 637 3.33 -34.21 -20.05
C SER A 637 3.29 -35.39 -19.08
N VAL A 638 4.26 -35.43 -18.17
CA VAL A 638 4.39 -36.46 -17.12
C VAL A 638 4.26 -35.88 -15.72
N GLY A 639 4.26 -34.55 -15.59
CA GLY A 639 4.07 -33.87 -14.31
C GLY A 639 4.03 -32.35 -14.46
N GLU A 640 3.20 -31.70 -13.65
CA GLU A 640 3.00 -30.26 -13.69
C GLU A 640 2.87 -29.69 -12.27
N SER A 641 3.39 -28.48 -12.10
CA SER A 641 3.10 -27.56 -11.00
C SER A 641 3.08 -26.15 -11.55
N ASP A 642 2.77 -25.14 -10.74
CA ASP A 642 2.84 -23.75 -11.22
C ASP A 642 4.24 -23.35 -11.68
N LEU A 643 5.28 -23.92 -11.08
CA LEU A 643 6.67 -23.53 -11.31
C LEU A 643 7.42 -24.50 -12.23
N THR A 644 6.87 -25.67 -12.51
CA THR A 644 7.56 -26.72 -13.28
C THR A 644 6.61 -27.45 -14.21
N SER A 645 7.05 -27.68 -15.45
CA SER A 645 6.42 -28.59 -16.42
C SER A 645 7.43 -29.67 -16.81
N ARG A 646 7.07 -30.95 -16.63
CA ARG A 646 7.89 -32.12 -17.01
C ARG A 646 7.24 -32.85 -18.16
N VAL A 647 8.01 -33.10 -19.21
CA VAL A 647 7.49 -33.57 -20.48
C VAL A 647 8.42 -34.65 -21.04
N ARG A 648 7.86 -35.79 -21.41
CA ARG A 648 8.56 -36.83 -22.16
C ARG A 648 8.57 -36.48 -23.65
N VAL A 649 9.76 -36.36 -24.25
CA VAL A 649 9.91 -35.95 -25.65
C VAL A 649 10.62 -36.98 -26.53
N ASN A 650 10.16 -37.09 -27.77
CA ASN A 650 10.79 -37.86 -28.86
C ASN A 650 10.84 -36.98 -30.12
N SER A 651 11.98 -36.99 -30.81
CA SER A 651 12.22 -36.15 -31.99
C SER A 651 13.37 -36.72 -32.85
N ASP A 652 13.05 -37.22 -34.04
CA ASP A 652 14.07 -37.76 -34.96
C ASP A 652 14.85 -36.65 -35.67
N ASN A 653 14.15 -35.62 -36.16
CA ASN A 653 14.73 -34.56 -36.99
C ASN A 653 14.94 -33.23 -36.25
N GLY A 654 14.65 -33.20 -34.96
CA GLY A 654 14.59 -31.96 -34.19
C GLY A 654 13.23 -31.28 -34.35
N GLY A 655 12.95 -30.33 -33.47
CA GLY A 655 11.70 -29.59 -33.52
C GLY A 655 11.48 -28.70 -32.31
N GLN A 656 10.24 -28.37 -31.99
CA GLN A 656 9.90 -27.42 -30.94
C GLN A 656 8.71 -27.89 -30.10
N VAL A 657 8.76 -27.59 -28.80
CA VAL A 657 7.65 -27.71 -27.86
C VAL A 657 7.29 -26.32 -27.34
N VAL A 658 6.02 -25.94 -27.46
CA VAL A 658 5.47 -24.67 -26.98
C VAL A 658 4.57 -24.94 -25.78
N PHE A 659 4.68 -24.09 -24.77
CA PHE A 659 3.94 -24.20 -23.52
C PHE A 659 2.90 -23.09 -23.40
N ALA A 660 1.73 -23.41 -22.82
CA ALA A 660 0.74 -22.47 -22.31
C ALA A 660 1.26 -21.80 -21.03
N ARG A 661 2.38 -21.08 -21.18
CA ARG A 661 3.09 -20.33 -20.16
C ARG A 661 3.54 -19.02 -20.77
N LEU A 662 3.23 -17.92 -20.08
CA LEU A 662 3.68 -16.60 -20.49
C LEU A 662 5.20 -16.46 -20.26
N GLY A 663 5.89 -15.82 -21.22
CA GLY A 663 7.33 -15.61 -21.33
C GLY A 663 7.94 -14.66 -20.30
N TRP A 664 7.59 -14.83 -19.02
CA TRP A 664 8.21 -14.13 -17.90
C TRP A 664 9.70 -14.50 -17.77
N PRO A 665 10.60 -13.54 -17.46
CA PRO A 665 11.98 -13.86 -17.10
C PRO A 665 12.03 -14.82 -15.91
N GLY A 666 12.99 -15.76 -15.93
CA GLY A 666 13.18 -16.74 -14.85
C GLY A 666 13.03 -18.21 -15.26
N TYR A 667 12.69 -18.50 -16.52
CA TYR A 667 12.63 -19.87 -17.04
C TYR A 667 14.01 -20.49 -17.28
N ARG A 668 14.10 -21.80 -17.03
CA ARG A 668 15.21 -22.68 -17.43
C ARG A 668 14.63 -23.98 -17.97
N ALA A 669 15.15 -24.44 -19.10
CA ALA A 669 14.80 -25.72 -19.69
C ALA A 669 16.01 -26.66 -19.64
N THR A 670 15.78 -27.92 -19.30
CA THR A 670 16.79 -28.98 -19.37
C THR A 670 16.24 -30.19 -20.11
N LEU A 671 17.09 -30.89 -20.86
CA LEU A 671 16.80 -32.17 -21.50
C LEU A 671 17.76 -33.23 -20.96
N ASN A 672 17.24 -34.21 -20.23
CA ASN A 672 18.04 -35.17 -19.46
C ASN A 672 19.11 -34.48 -18.57
N GLY A 673 18.77 -33.32 -18.00
CA GLY A 673 19.67 -32.52 -17.16
C GLY A 673 20.60 -31.56 -17.91
N HIS A 674 20.67 -31.60 -19.25
CA HIS A 674 21.46 -30.66 -20.05
C HIS A 674 20.66 -29.41 -20.41
N ASP A 675 21.25 -28.22 -20.25
CA ASP A 675 20.55 -26.95 -20.49
C ASP A 675 20.16 -26.78 -21.97
N LEU A 676 18.92 -26.32 -22.18
CA LEU A 676 18.42 -25.87 -23.48
C LEU A 676 18.10 -24.37 -23.43
N PRO A 677 18.30 -23.63 -24.53
CA PRO A 677 17.92 -22.23 -24.61
C PRO A 677 16.39 -22.08 -24.60
N ILE A 678 15.91 -21.04 -23.91
CA ILE A 678 14.50 -20.65 -23.93
C ILE A 678 14.24 -19.73 -25.12
N LYS A 679 13.15 -19.98 -25.84
CA LYS A 679 12.60 -19.10 -26.87
C LYS A 679 11.20 -18.62 -26.48
N VAL A 680 10.73 -17.58 -27.17
CA VAL A 680 9.35 -17.10 -27.06
C VAL A 680 8.69 -17.07 -28.43
N VAL A 681 7.59 -17.80 -28.59
CA VAL A 681 6.71 -17.74 -29.77
C VAL A 681 5.76 -16.57 -29.60
N ALA A 682 5.54 -15.80 -30.68
CA ALA A 682 4.74 -14.56 -30.67
C ALA A 682 5.13 -13.58 -29.54
N LYS A 683 6.41 -13.54 -29.14
CA LYS A 683 6.95 -12.76 -28.01
C LYS A 683 6.25 -13.04 -26.65
N THR A 684 5.52 -14.14 -26.55
CA THR A 684 4.54 -14.36 -25.48
C THR A 684 4.62 -15.76 -24.91
N PHE A 685 4.61 -16.81 -25.73
CA PHE A 685 4.55 -18.19 -25.26
C PHE A 685 5.94 -18.78 -25.09
N VAL A 686 6.23 -19.40 -23.95
CA VAL A 686 7.50 -20.08 -23.72
C VAL A 686 7.62 -21.28 -24.67
N ALA A 687 8.77 -21.39 -25.33
CA ALA A 687 9.07 -22.48 -26.25
C ALA A 687 10.50 -22.99 -26.05
N VAL A 688 10.72 -24.27 -26.37
CA VAL A 688 12.02 -24.93 -26.30
C VAL A 688 12.23 -25.75 -27.56
N ASP A 689 13.40 -25.60 -28.17
CA ASP A 689 13.79 -26.43 -29.31
C ASP A 689 14.40 -27.75 -28.82
N ILE A 690 13.96 -28.86 -29.40
CA ILE A 690 14.40 -30.20 -29.08
C ILE A 690 15.38 -30.66 -30.17
N PRO A 691 16.60 -31.10 -29.81
CA PRO A 691 17.58 -31.61 -30.76
C PRO A 691 17.09 -32.84 -31.54
N ALA A 692 17.65 -33.04 -32.73
CA ALA A 692 17.47 -34.26 -33.52
C ALA A 692 18.03 -35.49 -32.79
N GLY A 693 17.47 -36.67 -33.10
CA GLY A 693 17.83 -37.92 -32.46
C GLY A 693 17.43 -38.05 -30.98
N THR A 694 16.54 -37.18 -30.48
CA THR A 694 16.06 -37.24 -29.10
C THR A 694 15.08 -38.40 -28.93
N LYS A 695 15.40 -39.35 -28.04
CA LYS A 695 14.54 -40.52 -27.76
C LYS A 695 14.24 -40.62 -26.28
N ASN A 696 12.96 -40.69 -25.96
CA ASN A 696 12.41 -40.91 -24.63
C ASN A 696 13.03 -40.00 -23.54
N ALA A 697 13.35 -38.75 -23.90
CA ALA A 697 14.10 -37.83 -23.05
C ALA A 697 13.18 -37.01 -22.13
N ASP A 698 13.68 -36.70 -20.94
CA ASP A 698 12.98 -35.88 -19.96
C ASP A 698 13.28 -34.40 -20.19
N LEU A 699 12.28 -33.66 -20.68
CA LEU A 699 12.30 -32.21 -20.80
C LEU A 699 11.69 -31.62 -19.53
N GLU A 700 12.49 -30.89 -18.76
CA GLU A 700 12.04 -30.16 -17.58
C GLU A 700 12.11 -28.65 -17.83
N LEU A 701 10.96 -27.98 -17.79
CA LEU A 701 10.86 -26.52 -17.82
C LEU A 701 10.55 -26.03 -16.42
N THR A 702 11.45 -25.24 -15.82
CA THR A 702 11.25 -24.66 -14.48
C THR A 702 11.23 -23.14 -14.55
N TRP A 703 10.49 -22.51 -13.64
CA TRP A 703 10.54 -21.07 -13.40
C TRP A 703 10.92 -20.79 -11.95
N ARG A 704 11.79 -19.80 -11.77
CA ARG A 704 12.10 -19.21 -10.47
C ARG A 704 12.08 -17.69 -10.58
N PRO A 705 11.71 -16.98 -9.50
CA PRO A 705 11.75 -15.52 -9.50
C PRO A 705 13.16 -15.05 -9.89
N PRO A 706 13.29 -14.12 -10.86
CA PRO A 706 14.59 -13.57 -11.23
C PRO A 706 15.34 -13.04 -10.00
N GLY A 707 16.61 -13.44 -9.86
CA GLY A 707 17.45 -12.99 -8.75
C GLY A 707 17.15 -13.63 -7.38
N TRP A 708 16.30 -14.67 -7.28
CA TRP A 708 15.91 -15.27 -6.00
C TRP A 708 17.09 -15.67 -5.09
N LYS A 709 18.20 -16.17 -5.65
CA LYS A 709 19.41 -16.50 -4.88
C LYS A 709 20.05 -15.27 -4.22
N ILE A 710 20.12 -14.17 -4.97
CA ILE A 710 20.61 -12.88 -4.49
C ILE A 710 19.67 -12.35 -3.41
N GLY A 711 18.35 -12.44 -3.64
CA GLY A 711 17.34 -12.07 -2.66
C GLY A 711 17.48 -12.84 -1.34
N ALA A 712 17.63 -14.17 -1.40
CA ALA A 712 17.85 -15.00 -0.23
C ALA A 712 19.15 -14.63 0.52
N ALA A 713 20.25 -14.44 -0.21
CA ALA A 713 21.51 -13.98 0.39
C ALA A 713 21.38 -12.59 1.05
N ALA A 714 20.66 -11.66 0.41
CA ALA A 714 20.45 -10.31 0.94
C ALA A 714 19.59 -10.31 2.22
N ILE A 715 18.56 -11.18 2.29
CA ILE A 715 17.79 -11.43 3.52
C ILE A 715 18.70 -11.91 4.64
N LEU A 716 19.50 -12.96 4.39
CA LEU A 716 20.42 -13.50 5.39
C LEU A 716 21.43 -12.44 5.87
N LEU A 717 22.03 -11.68 4.96
CA LEU A 717 22.95 -10.59 5.30
C LEU A 717 22.28 -9.48 6.11
N GLY A 718 21.06 -9.08 5.75
CA GLY A 718 20.27 -8.10 6.50
C GLY A 718 19.98 -8.58 7.93
N LEU A 719 19.57 -9.84 8.10
CA LEU A 719 19.29 -10.45 9.40
C LEU A 719 20.55 -10.58 10.26
N LEU A 720 21.67 -11.03 9.69
CA LEU A 720 22.96 -11.09 10.38
C LEU A 720 23.44 -9.70 10.78
N GLY A 721 23.33 -8.72 9.89
CA GLY A 721 23.70 -7.32 10.15
C GLY A 721 22.93 -6.72 11.32
N VAL A 722 21.60 -6.86 11.35
CA VAL A 722 20.80 -6.39 12.50
C VAL A 722 21.11 -7.18 13.77
N GLY A 723 21.41 -8.48 13.68
CA GLY A 723 21.86 -9.30 14.80
C GLY A 723 23.14 -8.77 15.45
N VAL A 724 24.16 -8.44 14.64
CA VAL A 724 25.42 -7.84 15.09
C VAL A 724 25.18 -6.47 15.72
N LEU A 725 24.37 -5.61 15.08
CA LEU A 725 24.03 -4.29 15.61
C LEU A 725 23.26 -4.38 16.93
N HIS A 726 22.37 -5.37 17.07
CA HIS A 726 21.65 -5.63 18.31
C HIS A 726 22.57 -6.14 19.42
N TRP A 727 23.47 -7.07 19.10
CA TRP A 727 24.48 -7.55 20.03
C TRP A 727 25.40 -6.42 20.52
N ALA A 728 25.89 -5.57 19.60
CA ALA A 728 26.71 -4.41 19.94
C ALA A 728 25.94 -3.42 20.83
N PHE A 729 24.65 -3.20 20.56
CA PHE A 729 23.76 -2.39 21.40
C PHE A 729 23.65 -2.97 22.82
N LEU A 730 23.41 -4.28 22.97
CA LEU A 730 23.34 -4.93 24.29
C LEU A 730 24.67 -4.86 25.05
N ARG A 731 25.81 -5.04 24.37
CA ARG A 731 27.13 -4.94 24.99
C ARG A 731 27.42 -3.52 25.50
N SER A 732 27.08 -2.50 24.71
CA SER A 732 27.23 -1.10 25.11
C SER A 732 26.37 -0.75 26.34
N ARG A 733 25.18 -1.35 26.43
CA ARG A 733 24.28 -1.22 27.57
C ARG A 733 24.85 -1.85 28.83
N ARG A 734 25.31 -3.11 28.76
CA ARG A 734 25.90 -3.80 29.93
C ARG A 734 27.13 -3.08 30.48
N ARG A 735 27.98 -2.52 29.61
CA ARG A 735 29.16 -1.75 30.04
C ARG A 735 28.76 -0.49 30.81
N ASN A 736 27.74 0.22 30.35
CA ASN A 736 27.26 1.43 31.01
C ASN A 736 26.57 1.11 32.34
N ASP A 737 25.74 0.07 32.38
CA ASP A 737 25.03 -0.34 33.60
C ASP A 737 26.03 -0.89 34.66
N GLY A 738 27.14 -1.50 34.23
CA GLY A 738 28.23 -1.95 35.12
C GLY A 738 29.14 -0.82 35.65
N GLN A 739 29.34 0.26 34.89
CA GLN A 739 30.00 1.47 35.38
C GLN A 739 29.15 2.21 36.42
N GLU A 740 27.82 2.25 36.23
CA GLU A 740 26.88 2.88 37.15
C GLU A 740 26.84 2.18 38.51
N LEU A 741 26.92 0.83 38.53
CA LEU A 741 27.03 0.04 39.76
C LEU A 741 28.37 0.23 40.47
N ALA A 742 29.47 0.34 39.72
CA ALA A 742 30.81 0.55 40.27
C ALA A 742 30.95 1.94 40.92
N GLU A 743 30.43 3.00 40.29
CA GLU A 743 30.41 4.36 40.85
C GLU A 743 29.54 4.48 42.12
N THR A 744 28.46 3.69 42.26
CA THR A 744 27.67 3.64 43.51
C THR A 744 28.29 2.79 44.63
N SER A 745 29.32 1.98 44.33
CA SER A 745 29.95 1.09 45.31
C SER A 745 31.22 1.65 45.98
N THR A 746 31.65 2.85 45.59
CA THR A 746 32.91 3.48 46.05
C THR A 746 32.75 4.55 47.13
N ASP A 747 31.59 4.68 47.78
CA ASP A 747 31.45 5.57 48.95
C ASP A 747 31.52 4.80 50.29
N GLU A 748 32.43 5.28 51.14
CA GLU A 748 32.81 4.98 52.53
C GLU A 748 33.81 3.85 52.85
N PRO A 749 35.08 4.20 53.17
CA PRO A 749 35.79 3.59 54.28
C PRO A 749 35.29 4.18 55.61
N VAL A 750 34.71 3.31 56.45
CA VAL A 750 34.35 3.61 57.85
C VAL A 750 35.59 4.11 58.60
N THR A 751 35.56 5.36 59.07
CA THR A 751 36.56 5.92 59.99
C THR A 751 36.07 5.78 61.43
N PRO A 752 36.94 5.42 62.40
CA PRO A 752 36.52 5.19 63.78
C PRO A 752 36.32 6.52 64.54
N HIS A 753 35.29 6.56 65.38
CA HIS A 753 34.96 7.68 66.26
C HIS A 753 36.09 7.99 67.27
N PRO A 754 36.41 9.28 67.54
CA PRO A 754 37.24 9.66 68.67
C PRO A 754 36.41 9.87 69.95
N ASP A 755 36.97 9.41 71.07
CA ASP A 755 36.45 9.52 72.43
C ASP A 755 36.26 10.98 72.88
N LEU A 756 35.13 11.25 73.56
CA LEU A 756 34.88 12.46 74.34
C LEU A 756 35.06 12.11 75.83
N VAL A 757 36.10 12.70 76.46
CA VAL A 757 36.30 12.64 77.92
C VAL A 757 36.10 14.03 78.52
N ASP A 758 35.07 14.07 79.37
CA ASP A 758 34.84 14.82 80.60
C ASP A 758 34.77 16.36 80.69
N ALA A 759 33.65 16.76 81.30
CA ALA A 759 33.42 18.01 82.00
C ALA A 759 33.84 17.91 83.48
N LYS A 760 34.56 18.92 83.96
CA LYS A 760 34.61 19.59 85.29
C LYS A 760 35.92 20.39 85.31
N ILE A 761 35.99 21.71 85.46
CA ILE A 761 35.21 22.74 86.17
C ILE A 761 35.05 23.96 85.26
#